data_AF-F7E9W8-F1
#
_entry.id   AF-F7E9W8-F1
#
_cell.length_a   1.000
_cell.length_b   1.000
_cell.length_c   1.000
_cell.angle_alpha   90.00
_cell.angle_beta   90.00
_cell.angle_gamma   90.00
#
_symmetry.space_group_name_H-M   'P 1'
#
loop_
_entity.id
_entity.type
_entity.pdbx_description
1 polymer ?
#
loop_
_entity_poly.entity_id
_entity_poly.type
_entity_poly.pdbx_seq_one_letter_code
_entity_poly.pdbx_strand_id
1 'polypeptide(L)'
;MEANQCSLLVEPSYPDLVINVGEVTLGEENRKKLQKIQRGQEKERVLRAACALLNSGGGVIRMAKKDEHPVEMGLDLETSLRDLIQSSDLQAFFETKQEGNCFYIFVKSWSSDPFPEDGSVKPRLCSLTSSLYCRSETSVLAMDSREAFYFLKTKKKNAKILEEGPCHKVHKVIHQELPNTDPADAVFQKDYLEYGEILPFPESQLVEFKQFSTKHIQEYVKNLIPEYIPAFANTRGGYLFIGVDESRKVLGCAKENVDPLSLRWKIENAICKLPCVHFCTQPQCRITFTLKIVDVLAQGKLYGYACMIRVKPFCCAVFSEAPKSWIVKDKHVCSLTTEKWVGMMTDTDPDLVQLPKDFESQLSLSGGPPLSRPVYSKKGLEHKKELQQLLFSVPLGHLQYTPESLWKDLTSQHEGLEELINEQMQPFFRGILIFSRSWAMDLNLQEKPGVICDALLIAQNSTPILYTILREQDAEGQDYCTHTAFTLKQNLVNVGGYTGKVCVRAKVLCLSPESSTEALEAAVSPMHYPLSYRLAGTQHMEALLQSLVIVLLGFRSLLSDQLGCEVLNLLTAQQYEIFSKSLRKNRELFVHGLPGSGKTIMAMKIMEKIRNVFHCEEQRILYVCENQPLRNFISNRKICEAVTRKTFLKNHFEHIQHIIIDEAQNFRTEDGDWYGKAKTITQRAKNDPGILWIFLDYFQTSHLDHSGLPPLSEQYPREELTRIVRNADPIAKYLQKEMQIIRNNPSFNIPPGSLEVLLEAEWSQGVQGNLKIKKHFTVEQIVTYVANKCKRFFERGYSPKDVAVLVSTAREVERYKYELLKALRKKRAVQLSDACDILSDHIMLDSVRRFSGLERNIVFGIHPRTADSLILHNILVCLASRAKQHLYIFLCGDC
;
A
#
# COMPACT_ATOMS: atom_id res chain seq x y z
N MET A 1 35.42 -1.91 -16.47
CA MET A 1 34.73 -2.15 -17.75
C MET A 1 33.24 -2.18 -17.46
N GLU A 2 32.62 -1.00 -17.42
CA GLU A 2 31.17 -0.84 -17.44
C GLU A 2 30.73 -0.88 -18.90
N ALA A 3 30.38 -2.06 -19.39
CA ALA A 3 29.90 -2.23 -20.75
C ALA A 3 28.36 -2.26 -20.75
N ASN A 4 27.75 -1.19 -21.24
CA ASN A 4 26.40 -1.12 -21.82
C ASN A 4 25.32 -2.01 -21.19
N GLN A 5 24.81 -1.64 -20.01
CA GLN A 5 23.42 -2.00 -19.68
C GLN A 5 22.49 -1.07 -20.46
N CYS A 6 22.08 -1.46 -21.68
CA CYS A 6 20.93 -0.81 -22.33
C CYS A 6 19.77 -0.82 -21.34
N SER A 7 19.34 0.36 -20.89
CA SER A 7 18.14 0.50 -20.08
C SER A 7 16.94 0.08 -20.93
N LEU A 8 16.32 -1.04 -20.59
CA LEU A 8 15.04 -1.42 -21.18
C LEU A 8 14.00 -0.36 -20.78
N LEU A 9 13.31 0.18 -21.78
CA LEU A 9 12.31 1.23 -21.64
C LEU A 9 10.92 0.67 -21.97
N VAL A 10 9.91 1.18 -21.26
CA VAL A 10 8.51 0.89 -21.55
C VAL A 10 8.04 1.79 -22.69
N GLU A 11 7.41 1.20 -23.71
CA GLU A 11 6.79 1.95 -24.81
C GLU A 11 5.53 2.65 -24.27
N PRO A 12 5.43 4.00 -24.35
CA PRO A 12 4.34 4.75 -23.73
C PRO A 12 3.03 4.70 -24.52
N SER A 13 3.05 4.19 -25.75
CA SER A 13 1.94 4.28 -26.72
C SER A 13 0.90 3.16 -26.62
N TYR A 14 0.96 2.33 -25.57
CA TYR A 14 0.09 1.16 -25.42
C TYR A 14 -0.73 1.21 -24.13
N PRO A 15 -1.93 0.61 -24.12
CA PRO A 15 -2.79 0.55 -22.93
C PRO A 15 -2.33 -0.50 -21.90
N ASP A 16 -1.10 -1.01 -22.02
CA ASP A 16 -0.46 -1.92 -21.07
C ASP A 16 1.06 -1.67 -21.04
N LEU A 17 1.76 -2.27 -20.09
CA LEU A 17 3.21 -2.23 -19.98
C LEU A 17 3.84 -3.03 -21.11
N VAL A 18 4.37 -2.35 -22.12
CA VAL A 18 5.08 -2.96 -23.25
C VAL A 18 6.57 -2.70 -23.13
N ILE A 19 7.37 -3.75 -23.01
CA ILE A 19 8.84 -3.66 -22.98
C ILE A 19 9.38 -4.15 -24.32
N ASN A 20 10.02 -3.26 -25.06
CA ASN A 20 10.71 -3.61 -26.29
C ASN A 20 12.15 -4.06 -25.97
N VAL A 21 12.46 -5.33 -26.26
CA VAL A 21 13.79 -5.90 -26.03
C VAL A 21 14.69 -5.83 -27.27
N GLY A 22 14.19 -5.23 -28.35
CA GLY A 22 14.85 -5.09 -29.64
C GLY A 22 14.86 -6.40 -30.43
N GLU A 23 15.89 -6.57 -31.24
CA GLU A 23 16.09 -7.76 -32.06
C GLU A 23 16.53 -8.96 -31.23
N VAL A 24 15.83 -10.09 -31.42
CA VAL A 24 16.10 -11.37 -30.75
C VAL A 24 15.98 -12.49 -31.79
N THR A 25 16.94 -13.42 -31.78
CA THR A 25 16.91 -14.59 -32.66
C THR A 25 15.96 -15.63 -32.06
N LEU A 26 15.01 -16.12 -32.85
CA LEU A 26 14.00 -17.10 -32.44
C LEU A 26 14.17 -18.40 -33.25
N GLY A 27 13.52 -19.47 -32.80
CA GLY A 27 13.64 -20.82 -33.35
C GLY A 27 14.81 -21.60 -32.73
N GLU A 28 14.56 -22.85 -32.32
CA GLU A 28 15.56 -23.66 -31.61
C GLU A 28 16.80 -23.91 -32.46
N GLU A 29 16.62 -24.17 -33.76
CA GLU A 29 17.74 -24.37 -34.67
C GLU A 29 18.59 -23.11 -34.85
N ASN A 30 17.94 -21.95 -34.99
CA ASN A 30 18.63 -20.67 -35.17
C ASN A 30 19.33 -20.24 -33.88
N ARG A 31 18.71 -20.46 -32.72
CA ARG A 31 19.34 -20.19 -31.42
C ARG A 31 20.51 -21.13 -31.11
N LYS A 32 20.53 -22.37 -31.62
CA LYS A 32 21.72 -23.25 -31.54
C LYS A 32 22.90 -22.75 -32.37
N LYS A 33 22.64 -22.08 -33.50
CA LYS A 33 23.67 -21.53 -34.39
C LYS A 33 24.33 -20.26 -33.83
N LEU A 34 23.70 -19.59 -32.86
CA LEU A 34 24.25 -18.39 -32.22
C LEU A 34 25.50 -18.67 -31.37
N GLN A 35 26.40 -17.69 -31.33
CA GLN A 35 27.51 -17.69 -30.37
C GLN A 35 26.97 -17.69 -28.93
N LYS A 36 27.62 -18.44 -28.04
CA LYS A 36 27.17 -18.61 -26.63
C LYS A 36 27.00 -17.28 -25.89
N ILE A 37 27.86 -16.29 -26.17
CA ILE A 37 27.81 -14.96 -25.56
C ILE A 37 26.57 -14.20 -26.02
N GLN A 38 26.35 -14.11 -27.34
CA GLN A 38 25.18 -13.43 -27.92
C GLN A 38 23.87 -14.09 -27.47
N ARG A 39 23.79 -15.42 -27.51
CA ARG A 39 22.63 -16.18 -27.01
C ARG A 39 22.35 -15.86 -25.55
N GLY A 40 23.40 -15.76 -24.72
CA GLY A 40 23.31 -15.37 -23.32
C GLY A 40 22.77 -13.95 -23.12
N GLN A 41 23.27 -12.97 -23.90
CA GLN A 41 22.83 -11.57 -23.83
C GLN A 41 21.37 -11.39 -24.26
N GLU A 42 20.95 -12.03 -25.35
CA GLU A 42 19.53 -12.04 -25.78
C GLU A 42 18.63 -12.64 -24.70
N LYS A 43 19.04 -13.79 -24.14
CA LYS A 43 18.31 -14.47 -23.08
C LYS A 43 18.17 -13.61 -21.83
N GLU A 44 19.25 -12.98 -21.38
CA GLU A 44 19.23 -12.11 -20.20
C GLU A 44 18.29 -10.91 -20.39
N ARG A 45 18.27 -10.29 -21.58
CA ARG A 45 17.35 -9.18 -21.89
C ARG A 45 15.88 -9.61 -21.78
N VAL A 46 15.52 -10.77 -22.33
CA VAL A 46 14.15 -11.31 -22.26
C VAL A 46 13.77 -11.62 -20.81
N LEU A 47 14.65 -12.28 -20.04
CA LEU A 47 14.40 -12.63 -18.65
C LEU A 47 14.27 -11.40 -17.74
N ARG A 48 15.08 -10.36 -17.98
CA ARG A 48 15.00 -9.09 -17.27
C ARG A 48 13.64 -8.42 -17.51
N ALA A 49 13.16 -8.39 -18.75
CA ALA A 49 11.84 -7.86 -19.09
C ALA A 49 10.72 -8.70 -18.47
N ALA A 50 10.80 -10.04 -18.56
CA ALA A 50 9.83 -10.95 -17.96
C ALA A 50 9.72 -10.78 -16.45
N CYS A 51 10.85 -10.76 -15.73
CA CYS A 51 10.89 -10.55 -14.29
C CYS A 51 10.30 -9.19 -13.89
N ALA A 52 10.62 -8.14 -14.64
CA ALA A 52 10.06 -6.80 -14.40
C ALA A 52 8.54 -6.77 -14.54
N LEU A 53 7.98 -7.36 -15.61
CA LEU A 53 6.54 -7.41 -15.84
C LEU A 53 5.81 -8.28 -14.80
N LEU A 54 6.35 -9.46 -14.48
CA LEU A 54 5.83 -10.32 -13.42
C LEU A 54 5.68 -9.54 -12.10
N ASN A 55 6.68 -8.73 -11.74
CA ASN A 55 6.67 -7.96 -10.50
C ASN A 55 5.90 -6.62 -10.56
N SER A 56 5.34 -6.25 -11.72
CA SER A 56 4.74 -4.91 -11.94
C SER A 56 3.33 -4.96 -12.54
N GLY A 57 2.59 -6.04 -12.28
CA GLY A 57 1.20 -6.16 -12.71
C GLY A 57 1.00 -6.77 -14.09
N GLY A 58 2.02 -7.44 -14.65
CA GLY A 58 2.00 -8.06 -15.97
C GLY A 58 2.14 -7.05 -17.12
N GLY A 59 2.14 -7.54 -18.36
CA GLY A 59 2.26 -6.72 -19.57
C GLY A 59 2.68 -7.55 -20.78
N VAL A 60 3.41 -6.93 -21.72
CA VAL A 60 3.83 -7.56 -22.97
C VAL A 60 5.32 -7.31 -23.24
N ILE A 61 6.05 -8.35 -23.61
CA ILE A 61 7.40 -8.23 -24.16
C ILE A 61 7.27 -8.24 -25.68
N ARG A 62 7.82 -7.22 -26.33
CA ARG A 62 7.85 -7.10 -27.79
C ARG A 62 9.27 -7.30 -28.29
N MET A 63 9.44 -8.14 -29.31
CA MET A 63 10.71 -8.41 -29.94
C MET A 63 10.58 -8.29 -31.45
N ALA A 64 11.61 -7.76 -32.11
CA ALA A 64 11.73 -7.82 -33.56
C ALA A 64 12.32 -9.17 -33.95
N LYS A 65 11.67 -9.88 -34.89
CA LYS A 65 12.17 -11.14 -35.46
C LYS A 65 12.76 -10.90 -36.85
N LYS A 66 13.81 -11.65 -37.19
CA LYS A 66 14.41 -11.67 -38.54
C LYS A 66 13.69 -12.60 -39.50
N ASP A 67 13.11 -13.68 -38.99
CA ASP A 67 12.49 -14.72 -39.81
C ASP A 67 11.08 -14.31 -40.23
N GLU A 68 10.80 -14.32 -41.53
CA GLU A 68 9.47 -14.00 -42.07
C GLU A 68 8.42 -15.05 -41.66
N HIS A 69 8.83 -16.31 -41.51
CA HIS A 69 7.95 -17.42 -41.15
C HIS A 69 7.69 -17.50 -39.63
N PRO A 70 6.56 -18.08 -39.19
CA PRO A 70 6.32 -18.36 -37.78
C PRO A 70 7.33 -19.37 -37.22
N VAL A 71 8.02 -19.01 -36.13
CA VAL A 71 9.04 -19.86 -35.47
C VAL A 71 8.80 -19.97 -33.97
N GLU A 72 9.14 -21.11 -33.36
CA GLU A 72 9.10 -21.28 -31.90
C GLU A 72 10.08 -20.35 -31.17
N MET A 73 9.96 -20.22 -29.85
CA MET A 73 10.83 -19.31 -29.09
C MET A 73 12.27 -19.83 -28.98
N GLY A 74 12.42 -21.14 -28.79
CA GLY A 74 13.68 -21.82 -28.52
C GLY A 74 13.77 -22.30 -27.06
N LEU A 75 14.36 -23.47 -26.89
CA LEU A 75 14.30 -24.25 -25.65
C LEU A 75 15.07 -23.57 -24.51
N ASP A 76 16.13 -22.81 -24.81
CA ASP A 76 16.90 -22.08 -23.79
C ASP A 76 16.09 -20.94 -23.15
N LEU A 77 15.25 -20.26 -23.94
CA LEU A 77 14.33 -19.22 -23.47
C LEU A 77 13.18 -19.85 -22.69
N GLU A 78 12.52 -20.87 -23.23
CA GLU A 78 11.41 -21.58 -22.57
C GLU A 78 11.83 -22.20 -21.22
N THR A 79 13.00 -22.83 -21.17
CA THR A 79 13.54 -23.39 -19.92
C THR A 79 13.84 -22.28 -18.92
N SER A 80 14.48 -21.20 -19.34
CA SER A 80 14.81 -20.11 -18.41
C SER A 80 13.57 -19.36 -17.91
N LEU A 81 12.50 -19.27 -18.71
CA LEU A 81 11.22 -18.71 -18.27
C LEU A 81 10.49 -19.64 -17.29
N ARG A 82 10.56 -20.96 -17.49
CA ARG A 82 10.06 -21.96 -16.52
C ARG A 82 10.82 -21.88 -15.20
N ASP A 83 12.14 -21.77 -15.25
CA ASP A 83 12.99 -21.59 -14.06
C ASP A 83 12.63 -20.31 -13.30
N LEU A 84 12.31 -19.23 -14.03
CA LEU A 84 11.94 -17.94 -13.45
C LEU A 84 10.60 -17.98 -12.67
N ILE A 85 9.63 -18.77 -13.14
CA ILE A 85 8.33 -18.93 -12.46
C ILE A 85 8.29 -20.13 -11.51
N GLN A 86 9.28 -21.02 -11.58
CA GLN A 86 9.36 -22.29 -10.84
C GLN A 86 8.08 -23.14 -10.97
N SER A 87 7.57 -23.26 -12.20
CA SER A 87 6.41 -24.08 -12.55
C SER A 87 6.62 -24.72 -13.91
N SER A 88 6.05 -25.91 -14.09
CA SER A 88 6.09 -26.64 -15.35
C SER A 88 5.18 -26.04 -16.42
N ASP A 89 4.06 -25.43 -16.01
CA ASP A 89 3.10 -24.78 -16.90
C ASP A 89 3.54 -23.36 -17.27
N LEU A 90 4.26 -23.26 -18.39
CA LEU A 90 4.67 -21.97 -18.96
C LEU A 90 3.45 -21.09 -19.32
N GLN A 91 2.35 -21.70 -19.79
CA GLN A 91 1.15 -20.98 -20.26
C GLN A 91 0.37 -20.32 -19.12
N ALA A 92 0.57 -20.74 -17.87
CA ALA A 92 0.00 -20.08 -16.70
C ALA A 92 0.41 -18.61 -16.61
N PHE A 93 1.64 -18.27 -17.03
CA PHE A 93 2.19 -16.92 -16.95
C PHE A 93 2.57 -16.30 -18.29
N PHE A 94 2.98 -17.11 -19.26
CA PHE A 94 3.50 -16.63 -20.54
C PHE A 94 2.74 -17.23 -21.71
N GLU A 95 2.20 -16.36 -22.56
CA GLU A 95 1.62 -16.77 -23.84
C GLU A 95 2.30 -16.03 -24.98
N THR A 96 2.47 -16.70 -26.11
CA THR A 96 3.20 -16.14 -27.24
C THR A 96 2.29 -15.88 -28.42
N LYS A 97 2.61 -14.86 -29.20
CA LYS A 97 1.94 -14.60 -30.47
C LYS A 97 2.91 -13.96 -31.46
N GLN A 98 2.73 -14.25 -32.73
CA GLN A 98 3.51 -13.69 -33.82
C GLN A 98 2.61 -12.90 -34.77
N GLU A 99 3.00 -11.66 -35.07
CA GLU A 99 2.30 -10.80 -36.02
C GLU A 99 3.33 -10.01 -36.85
N GLY A 100 3.31 -10.19 -38.17
CA GLY A 100 4.31 -9.61 -39.07
C GLY A 100 5.73 -9.96 -38.63
N ASN A 101 6.59 -8.94 -38.48
CA ASN A 101 7.98 -9.08 -38.04
C ASN A 101 8.16 -8.91 -36.51
N CYS A 102 7.07 -9.01 -35.73
CA CYS A 102 7.11 -8.92 -34.28
C CYS A 102 6.73 -10.26 -33.62
N PHE A 103 7.42 -10.57 -32.53
CA PHE A 103 7.09 -11.65 -31.61
C PHE A 103 6.71 -11.04 -30.26
N TYR A 104 5.58 -11.49 -29.71
CA TYR A 104 5.03 -11.00 -28.46
C TYR A 104 5.01 -12.10 -27.41
N ILE A 105 5.43 -11.78 -26.19
CA ILE A 105 5.18 -12.59 -25.00
C ILE A 105 4.26 -11.81 -24.08
N PHE A 106 3.04 -12.30 -23.90
CA PHE A 106 2.08 -11.79 -22.93
C PHE A 106 2.38 -12.37 -21.56
N VAL A 107 2.63 -11.49 -20.59
CA VAL A 107 3.07 -11.83 -19.24
C VAL A 107 1.94 -11.52 -18.26
N LYS A 108 1.38 -12.55 -17.64
CA LYS A 108 0.45 -12.41 -16.50
C LYS A 108 1.19 -11.83 -15.29
N SER A 109 0.53 -11.04 -14.45
CA SER A 109 1.11 -10.61 -13.17
C SER A 109 1.50 -11.79 -12.29
N TRP A 110 2.60 -11.65 -11.55
CA TRP A 110 2.89 -12.52 -10.42
C TRP A 110 1.83 -12.34 -9.33
N SER A 111 1.44 -13.43 -8.68
CA SER A 111 0.68 -13.43 -7.44
C SER A 111 1.31 -14.43 -6.47
N SER A 112 1.05 -14.22 -5.18
CA SER A 112 1.54 -15.09 -4.10
C SER A 112 0.61 -16.27 -3.81
N ASP A 113 -0.41 -16.48 -4.66
CA ASP A 113 -1.31 -17.63 -4.55
C ASP A 113 -0.50 -18.95 -4.56
N PRO A 114 -0.90 -19.95 -3.75
CA PRO A 114 -0.22 -21.24 -3.73
C PRO A 114 -0.13 -21.83 -5.13
N PHE A 115 0.97 -22.54 -5.42
CA PHE A 115 1.09 -23.22 -6.70
C PHE A 115 -0.02 -24.27 -6.85
N PRO A 116 -0.72 -24.33 -8.00
CA PRO A 116 -1.77 -25.32 -8.23
C PRO A 116 -1.28 -26.76 -8.15
N GLU A 117 0.00 -26.98 -8.47
CA GLU A 117 0.62 -28.30 -8.58
C GLU A 117 0.89 -28.96 -7.21
N ASP A 118 1.37 -28.19 -6.22
CA ASP A 118 1.85 -28.72 -4.94
C ASP A 118 1.27 -28.01 -3.68
N GLY A 119 0.47 -26.95 -3.85
CA GLY A 119 -0.09 -26.16 -2.75
C GLY A 119 0.94 -25.40 -1.91
N SER A 120 2.21 -25.35 -2.36
CA SER A 120 3.29 -24.70 -1.62
C SER A 120 3.19 -23.18 -1.67
N VAL A 121 3.72 -22.52 -0.63
CA VAL A 121 3.67 -21.06 -0.52
C VAL A 121 4.59 -20.44 -1.56
N LYS A 122 3.99 -19.66 -2.47
CA LYS A 122 4.69 -18.95 -3.52
C LYS A 122 5.41 -17.71 -2.95
N PRO A 123 6.66 -17.45 -3.34
CA PRO A 123 7.36 -16.23 -2.97
C PRO A 123 6.58 -14.98 -3.40
N ARG A 124 6.72 -13.87 -2.66
CA ARG A 124 6.00 -12.63 -3.02
C ARG A 124 6.58 -11.92 -4.25
N LEU A 125 7.84 -12.17 -4.58
CA LEU A 125 8.52 -11.61 -5.75
C LEU A 125 9.10 -12.71 -6.62
N CYS A 126 9.04 -12.50 -7.93
CA CYS A 126 9.83 -13.24 -8.89
C CYS A 126 11.26 -12.68 -8.93
N SER A 127 12.25 -13.57 -8.95
CA SER A 127 13.67 -13.20 -9.02
C SER A 127 14.42 -14.19 -9.90
N LEU A 128 15.35 -13.72 -10.71
CA LEU A 128 16.25 -14.58 -11.47
C LEU A 128 17.25 -15.27 -10.54
N THR A 129 17.81 -14.52 -9.59
CA THR A 129 18.64 -15.06 -8.50
C THR A 129 18.33 -14.33 -7.20
N SER A 130 18.26 -15.07 -6.09
CA SER A 130 18.14 -14.49 -4.75
C SER A 130 19.45 -13.87 -4.26
N SER A 131 20.58 -14.30 -4.84
CA SER A 131 21.95 -13.95 -4.42
C SER A 131 22.27 -14.38 -2.97
N LEU A 132 21.46 -15.28 -2.39
CA LEU A 132 21.68 -15.91 -1.10
C LEU A 132 22.28 -17.30 -1.29
N TYR A 133 23.18 -17.66 -0.38
CA TYR A 133 23.83 -18.97 -0.36
C TYR A 133 23.73 -19.60 1.01
N CYS A 134 23.73 -20.93 1.05
CA CYS A 134 23.86 -21.74 2.26
C CYS A 134 24.88 -22.87 2.06
N ARG A 135 25.38 -23.36 3.20
CA ARG A 135 26.10 -24.64 3.29
C ARG A 135 25.12 -25.77 3.54
N SER A 136 25.09 -26.73 2.63
CA SER A 136 24.37 -28.00 2.79
C SER A 136 25.37 -29.14 2.69
N GLU A 137 25.66 -29.79 3.82
CA GLU A 137 26.73 -30.77 3.93
C GLU A 137 28.05 -30.24 3.35
N THR A 138 28.60 -30.85 2.31
CA THR A 138 29.89 -30.45 1.72
C THR A 138 29.76 -29.41 0.60
N SER A 139 28.55 -29.03 0.19
CA SER A 139 28.35 -28.13 -0.96
C SER A 139 27.83 -26.75 -0.56
N VAL A 140 28.24 -25.73 -1.33
CA VAL A 140 27.61 -24.42 -1.33
C VAL A 140 26.48 -24.44 -2.34
N LEU A 141 25.27 -24.09 -1.89
CA LEU A 141 24.09 -24.02 -2.73
C LEU A 141 23.58 -22.59 -2.78
N ALA A 142 23.28 -22.11 -3.99
CA ALA A 142 22.52 -20.89 -4.18
C ALA A 142 21.07 -21.18 -3.81
N MET A 143 20.51 -20.41 -2.88
CA MET A 143 19.11 -20.56 -2.49
C MET A 143 18.23 -20.15 -3.67
N ASP A 144 17.32 -21.03 -4.06
CA ASP A 144 16.27 -20.65 -5.00
C ASP A 144 15.31 -19.63 -4.36
N SER A 145 14.33 -19.13 -5.13
CA SER A 145 13.41 -18.11 -4.62
C SER A 145 12.51 -18.60 -3.47
N ARG A 146 12.16 -19.90 -3.42
CA ARG A 146 11.37 -20.52 -2.34
C ARG A 146 12.22 -20.66 -1.08
N GLU A 147 13.41 -21.21 -1.20
CA GLU A 147 14.35 -21.37 -0.09
C GLU A 147 14.71 -20.02 0.53
N ALA A 148 15.02 -19.03 -0.31
CA ALA A 148 15.28 -17.66 0.13
C ALA A 148 14.09 -17.05 0.90
N PHE A 149 12.87 -17.26 0.41
CA PHE A 149 11.66 -16.79 1.08
C PHE A 149 11.51 -17.38 2.49
N TYR A 150 11.64 -18.70 2.63
CA TYR A 150 11.53 -19.38 3.92
C TYR A 150 12.66 -19.00 4.88
N PHE A 151 13.89 -18.89 4.36
CA PHE A 151 15.06 -18.44 5.11
C PHE A 151 14.82 -17.04 5.73
N LEU A 152 14.40 -16.08 4.90
CA LEU A 152 14.18 -14.70 5.35
C LEU A 152 13.01 -14.60 6.34
N LYS A 153 11.90 -15.30 6.10
CA LYS A 153 10.77 -15.37 7.05
C LYS A 153 11.21 -15.94 8.40
N THR A 154 12.04 -16.98 8.40
CA THR A 154 12.56 -17.60 9.62
C THR A 154 13.46 -16.64 10.39
N LYS A 155 14.40 -15.97 9.70
CA LYS A 155 15.27 -14.94 10.31
C LYS A 155 14.47 -13.78 10.90
N LYS A 156 13.45 -13.28 10.19
CA LYS A 156 12.55 -12.22 10.66
C LYS A 156 11.75 -12.64 11.91
N LYS A 157 11.20 -13.86 11.92
CA LYS A 157 10.46 -14.39 13.09
C LYS A 157 11.37 -14.55 14.32
N ASN A 158 12.57 -15.07 14.13
CA ASN A 158 13.53 -15.25 15.22
C ASN A 158 13.98 -13.91 15.81
N ALA A 159 14.12 -12.87 14.99
CA ALA A 159 14.40 -11.51 15.47
C ALA A 159 13.26 -10.95 16.33
N LYS A 160 11.99 -11.09 15.92
CA LYS A 160 10.82 -10.64 16.70
C LYS A 160 10.72 -11.33 18.08
N ILE A 161 10.97 -12.64 18.15
CA ILE A 161 10.90 -13.40 19.42
C ILE A 161 11.94 -12.88 20.44
N LEU A 162 13.11 -12.44 19.97
CA LEU A 162 14.15 -11.88 20.82
C LEU A 162 13.75 -10.50 21.41
N GLU A 163 12.80 -9.81 20.78
CA GLU A 163 12.31 -8.48 21.19
C GLU A 163 11.12 -8.54 22.16
N GLU A 164 10.25 -9.55 22.07
CA GLU A 164 9.04 -9.70 22.90
C GLU A 164 9.26 -10.42 24.25
N GLY A 165 10.47 -10.93 24.52
CA GLY A 165 10.81 -11.57 25.79
C GLY A 165 11.04 -10.55 26.92
N PRO A 166 10.67 -10.85 28.18
CA PRO A 166 11.08 -10.02 29.31
C PRO A 166 12.61 -9.96 29.33
N CYS A 167 13.15 -8.75 29.19
CA CYS A 167 14.52 -8.46 29.58
C CYS A 167 14.69 -9.04 31.01
N HIS A 168 15.68 -9.92 31.19
CA HIS A 168 15.86 -10.87 32.31
C HIS A 168 15.25 -12.27 32.11
N LYS A 169 15.83 -13.03 31.20
CA LYS A 169 16.94 -13.95 31.49
C LYS A 169 17.40 -14.42 30.14
N VAL A 170 18.68 -14.31 29.87
CA VAL A 170 19.34 -15.17 28.89
C VAL A 170 18.91 -16.58 29.32
N HIS A 171 17.91 -17.17 28.67
CA HIS A 171 17.93 -18.59 28.48
C HIS A 171 19.17 -18.76 27.62
N LYS A 172 20.31 -18.86 28.33
CA LYS A 172 21.33 -19.78 27.95
C LYS A 172 20.52 -21.06 27.84
N VAL A 173 20.04 -21.35 26.63
CA VAL A 173 20.38 -22.65 26.10
C VAL A 173 21.86 -22.66 26.32
N ILE A 174 22.24 -23.27 27.45
CA ILE A 174 23.58 -23.74 27.68
C ILE A 174 23.68 -24.76 26.55
N HIS A 175 23.97 -24.30 25.32
CA HIS A 175 25.11 -24.85 24.66
C HIS A 175 26.20 -24.59 25.69
N GLN A 176 26.44 -25.61 26.52
CA GLN A 176 27.77 -25.84 27.01
C GLN A 176 28.61 -25.53 25.79
N GLU A 177 29.38 -24.45 25.84
CA GLU A 177 30.61 -24.41 25.09
C GLU A 177 31.37 -25.63 25.64
N LEU A 178 31.01 -26.83 25.14
CA LEU A 178 31.95 -27.91 25.06
C LEU A 178 33.16 -27.24 24.40
N PRO A 179 34.36 -27.36 24.98
CA PRO A 179 35.55 -26.95 24.28
C PRO A 179 35.56 -27.75 22.99
N ASN A 180 35.08 -27.15 21.90
CA ASN A 180 35.01 -27.79 20.61
C ASN A 180 36.47 -27.94 20.20
N THR A 181 37.02 -29.12 20.44
CA THR A 181 38.14 -29.67 19.68
C THR A 181 37.66 -29.94 18.26
N ASP A 182 37.17 -28.91 17.56
CA ASP A 182 36.98 -28.97 16.13
C ASP A 182 38.39 -29.05 15.54
N PRO A 183 38.76 -30.13 14.84
CA PRO A 183 40.09 -30.26 14.28
C PRO A 183 40.41 -29.14 13.28
N ALA A 184 39.40 -28.45 12.71
CA ALA A 184 39.59 -27.25 11.91
C ALA A 184 40.05 -26.04 12.75
N ASP A 185 39.57 -25.87 13.98
CA ASP A 185 40.06 -24.83 14.90
C ASP A 185 41.54 -25.06 15.23
N ALA A 186 41.96 -26.31 15.45
CA ALA A 186 43.35 -26.64 15.73
C ALA A 186 44.28 -26.28 14.57
N VAL A 187 43.88 -26.56 13.33
CA VAL A 187 44.64 -26.15 12.14
C VAL A 187 44.59 -24.63 11.95
N PHE A 188 43.46 -23.98 12.21
CA PHE A 188 43.33 -22.52 12.14
C PHE A 188 44.23 -21.78 13.14
N GLN A 189 44.63 -22.42 14.24
CA GLN A 189 45.58 -21.84 15.19
C GLN A 189 47.05 -21.94 14.76
N LYS A 190 47.39 -22.77 13.77
CA LYS A 190 48.77 -22.86 13.27
C LYS A 190 49.23 -21.55 12.63
N ASP A 191 50.52 -21.24 12.78
CA ASP A 191 51.17 -20.09 12.15
C ASP A 191 51.73 -20.41 10.75
N TYR A 192 51.94 -21.70 10.46
CA TYR A 192 52.42 -22.21 9.17
C TYR A 192 51.81 -23.58 8.84
N LEU A 193 51.87 -23.97 7.57
CA LEU A 193 51.48 -25.29 7.07
C LEU A 193 52.62 -25.90 6.26
N GLU A 194 52.73 -27.24 6.22
CA GLU A 194 53.74 -27.92 5.41
C GLU A 194 53.20 -28.21 4.00
N TYR A 195 54.02 -27.99 2.97
CA TYR A 195 53.67 -28.30 1.58
C TYR A 195 53.49 -29.81 1.40
N GLY A 196 52.33 -30.22 0.90
CA GLY A 196 51.92 -31.61 0.79
C GLY A 196 51.34 -32.22 2.07
N GLU A 197 51.23 -31.45 3.17
CA GLU A 197 50.53 -31.87 4.39
C GLU A 197 49.08 -32.23 4.06
N ILE A 198 48.61 -33.37 4.56
CA ILE A 198 47.20 -33.78 4.43
C ILE A 198 46.47 -33.34 5.69
N LEU A 199 45.48 -32.46 5.55
CA LEU A 199 44.68 -31.99 6.68
C LEU A 199 43.87 -33.15 7.30
N PRO A 200 43.73 -33.20 8.63
CA PRO A 200 43.16 -34.36 9.34
C PRO A 200 41.63 -34.45 9.28
N PHE A 201 40.96 -33.59 8.50
CA PHE A 201 39.51 -33.53 8.36
C PHE A 201 39.11 -33.32 6.89
N PRO A 202 37.95 -33.84 6.47
CA PRO A 202 37.38 -33.57 5.16
C PRO A 202 36.61 -32.23 5.13
N GLU A 203 36.16 -31.85 3.94
CA GLU A 203 35.12 -30.83 3.80
C GLU A 203 33.84 -31.27 4.52
N SER A 204 33.12 -30.30 5.06
CA SER A 204 31.90 -30.50 5.85
C SER A 204 31.06 -29.23 5.84
N GLN A 205 29.91 -29.22 6.51
CA GLN A 205 29.09 -27.99 6.61
C GLN A 205 29.87 -26.79 7.14
N LEU A 206 30.89 -27.02 7.98
CA LEU A 206 31.71 -26.01 8.61
C LEU A 206 33.07 -25.79 7.92
N VAL A 207 33.46 -26.60 6.94
CA VAL A 207 34.79 -26.56 6.32
C VAL A 207 34.69 -26.66 4.80
N GLU A 208 35.37 -25.76 4.10
CA GLU A 208 35.51 -25.79 2.63
C GLU A 208 36.99 -25.62 2.23
N PHE A 209 37.44 -26.40 1.24
CA PHE A 209 38.76 -26.32 0.64
C PHE A 209 38.70 -25.74 -0.78
N LYS A 210 39.63 -24.85 -1.09
CA LYS A 210 39.84 -24.33 -2.45
C LYS A 210 41.31 -24.26 -2.77
N GLN A 211 41.70 -24.76 -3.94
CA GLN A 211 43.05 -24.58 -4.46
C GLN A 211 43.16 -23.28 -5.26
N PHE A 212 44.35 -22.70 -5.36
CA PHE A 212 44.57 -21.57 -6.26
C PHE A 212 44.58 -22.06 -7.72
N SER A 213 43.51 -21.78 -8.47
CA SER A 213 43.31 -22.34 -9.81
C SER A 213 43.84 -21.45 -10.95
N THR A 214 44.29 -20.22 -10.68
CA THR A 214 44.73 -19.28 -11.71
C THR A 214 45.99 -18.52 -11.31
N LYS A 215 46.72 -17.99 -12.30
CA LYS A 215 47.85 -17.06 -12.08
C LYS A 215 47.41 -15.73 -11.44
N HIS A 216 46.14 -15.36 -11.55
CA HIS A 216 45.56 -14.13 -10.97
C HIS A 216 44.91 -14.42 -9.60
N ILE A 217 45.72 -14.88 -8.65
CA ILE A 217 45.28 -15.33 -7.32
C ILE A 217 44.35 -14.33 -6.64
N GLN A 218 44.71 -13.05 -6.67
CA GLN A 218 43.95 -12.00 -6.01
C GLN A 218 42.54 -11.82 -6.58
N GLU A 219 42.37 -11.92 -7.91
CA GLU A 219 41.05 -11.82 -8.54
C GLU A 219 40.25 -13.11 -8.34
N TYR A 220 40.93 -14.26 -8.38
CA TYR A 220 40.33 -15.56 -8.05
C TYR A 220 39.73 -15.58 -6.64
N VAL A 221 40.52 -15.20 -5.62
CA VAL A 221 40.03 -15.15 -4.23
C VAL A 221 38.90 -14.14 -4.08
N LYS A 222 39.03 -12.95 -4.68
CA LYS A 222 37.96 -11.94 -4.67
C LYS A 222 36.65 -12.47 -5.24
N ASN A 223 36.68 -13.36 -6.23
CA ASN A 223 35.49 -13.98 -6.82
C ASN A 223 34.93 -15.15 -5.99
N LEU A 224 35.74 -15.80 -5.16
CA LEU A 224 35.27 -16.83 -4.21
C LEU A 224 34.50 -16.21 -3.03
N ILE A 225 34.95 -15.05 -2.54
CA ILE A 225 34.39 -14.43 -1.31
C ILE A 225 32.86 -14.26 -1.35
N PRO A 226 32.24 -13.72 -2.43
CA PRO A 226 30.80 -13.56 -2.52
C PRO A 226 29.99 -14.85 -2.41
N GLU A 227 30.55 -16.01 -2.75
CA GLU A 227 29.83 -17.27 -2.68
C GLU A 227 29.97 -17.92 -1.30
N TYR A 228 31.21 -18.10 -0.83
CA TYR A 228 31.50 -18.88 0.37
C TYR A 228 31.23 -18.15 1.68
N ILE A 229 31.52 -16.83 1.75
CA ILE A 229 31.33 -16.08 2.99
C ILE A 229 29.85 -15.95 3.36
N PRO A 230 28.93 -15.58 2.44
CA PRO A 230 27.50 -15.63 2.72
C PRO A 230 27.00 -17.03 3.05
N ALA A 231 27.50 -18.08 2.39
CA ALA A 231 27.10 -19.46 2.67
C ALA A 231 27.35 -19.88 4.13
N PHE A 232 28.54 -19.54 4.66
CA PHE A 232 28.87 -19.76 6.07
C PHE A 232 28.10 -18.82 7.00
N ALA A 233 28.03 -17.53 6.67
CA ALA A 233 27.37 -16.52 7.49
C ALA A 233 25.86 -16.79 7.66
N ASN A 234 25.17 -17.24 6.61
CA ASN A 234 23.73 -17.54 6.64
C ASN A 234 23.41 -18.86 7.37
N THR A 235 24.41 -19.72 7.59
CA THR A 235 24.27 -21.00 8.29
C THR A 235 24.88 -20.96 9.69
N ARG A 236 25.80 -21.88 10.03
CA ARG A 236 26.37 -22.05 11.38
C ARG A 236 27.76 -21.40 11.53
N GLY A 237 28.19 -20.60 10.55
CA GLY A 237 29.60 -20.19 10.42
C GLY A 237 30.46 -21.32 9.87
N GLY A 238 31.78 -21.11 9.82
CA GLY A 238 32.73 -22.12 9.35
C GLY A 238 34.09 -21.56 8.96
N TYR A 239 34.86 -22.38 8.24
CA TYR A 239 36.24 -22.18 7.82
C TYR A 239 36.38 -22.38 6.31
N LEU A 240 36.95 -21.39 5.63
CA LEU A 240 37.38 -21.48 4.24
C LEU A 240 38.90 -21.54 4.20
N PHE A 241 39.46 -22.65 3.73
CA PHE A 241 40.91 -22.79 3.50
C PHE A 241 41.20 -22.70 2.01
N ILE A 242 42.00 -21.71 1.63
CA ILE A 242 42.42 -21.44 0.25
C ILE A 242 43.91 -21.76 0.12
N GLY A 243 44.27 -22.58 -0.87
CA GLY A 243 45.57 -23.24 -0.98
C GLY A 243 45.54 -24.72 -0.60
N VAL A 244 44.37 -25.34 -0.49
CA VAL A 244 44.19 -26.77 -0.18
C VAL A 244 43.38 -27.42 -1.30
N ASP A 245 43.84 -28.56 -1.81
CA ASP A 245 43.13 -29.31 -2.85
C ASP A 245 41.99 -30.19 -2.31
N GLU A 246 41.20 -30.78 -3.20
CA GLU A 246 40.09 -31.68 -2.84
C GLU A 246 40.58 -32.97 -2.16
N SER A 247 41.86 -33.34 -2.34
CA SER A 247 42.50 -34.45 -1.64
C SER A 247 42.99 -34.08 -0.23
N ARG A 248 42.68 -32.87 0.25
CA ARG A 248 43.06 -32.28 1.54
C ARG A 248 44.54 -31.94 1.65
N LYS A 249 45.28 -31.90 0.54
CA LYS A 249 46.70 -31.56 0.52
C LYS A 249 46.90 -30.06 0.48
N VAL A 250 47.77 -29.56 1.35
CA VAL A 250 48.20 -28.15 1.34
C VAL A 250 49.16 -27.92 0.17
N LEU A 251 48.76 -27.08 -0.77
CA LEU A 251 49.59 -26.66 -1.91
C LEU A 251 50.05 -25.21 -1.77
N GLY A 252 49.21 -24.33 -1.21
CA GLY A 252 49.46 -22.89 -1.16
C GLY A 252 49.59 -22.25 -2.55
N CYS A 253 50.06 -21.01 -2.58
CA CYS A 253 50.48 -20.31 -3.78
C CYS A 253 51.95 -19.90 -3.67
N ALA A 254 52.72 -20.04 -4.74
CA ALA A 254 54.14 -19.68 -4.72
C ALA A 254 54.32 -18.19 -4.35
N LYS A 255 55.31 -17.92 -3.49
CA LYS A 255 55.53 -16.58 -2.90
C LYS A 255 55.75 -15.47 -3.92
N GLU A 256 56.21 -15.79 -5.14
CA GLU A 256 56.44 -14.79 -6.20
C GLU A 256 55.13 -14.29 -6.82
N ASN A 257 54.04 -15.03 -6.68
CA ASN A 257 52.77 -14.75 -7.37
C ASN A 257 51.81 -13.85 -6.58
N VAL A 258 52.07 -13.62 -5.29
CA VAL A 258 51.15 -12.83 -4.45
C VAL A 258 51.87 -12.09 -3.34
N ASP A 259 51.51 -10.82 -3.15
CA ASP A 259 51.85 -10.06 -1.95
C ASP A 259 50.80 -10.32 -0.85
N PRO A 260 51.20 -10.82 0.34
CA PRO A 260 50.28 -11.13 1.45
C PRO A 260 49.45 -9.94 1.92
N LEU A 261 50.04 -8.73 1.99
CA LEU A 261 49.33 -7.54 2.48
C LEU A 261 48.23 -7.10 1.51
N SER A 262 48.55 -7.07 0.22
CA SER A 262 47.61 -6.79 -0.86
C SER A 262 46.48 -7.83 -0.92
N LEU A 263 46.81 -9.12 -0.75
CA LEU A 263 45.81 -10.20 -0.70
C LEU A 263 44.88 -10.05 0.50
N ARG A 264 45.43 -9.74 1.68
CA ARG A 264 44.68 -9.48 2.91
C ARG A 264 43.67 -8.35 2.70
N TRP A 265 44.15 -7.20 2.21
CA TRP A 265 43.31 -6.04 1.95
C TRP A 265 42.19 -6.36 0.95
N LYS A 266 42.49 -7.12 -0.13
CA LYS A 266 41.48 -7.51 -1.11
C LYS A 266 40.39 -8.41 -0.53
N ILE A 267 40.76 -9.36 0.33
CA ILE A 267 39.79 -10.23 1.01
C ILE A 267 38.92 -9.42 1.97
N GLU A 268 39.53 -8.64 2.86
CA GLU A 268 38.81 -7.82 3.85
C GLU A 268 37.86 -6.82 3.17
N ASN A 269 38.32 -6.16 2.11
CA ASN A 269 37.51 -5.23 1.32
C ASN A 269 36.37 -5.96 0.57
N ALA A 270 36.61 -7.15 0.03
CA ALA A 270 35.55 -7.94 -0.62
C ALA A 270 34.45 -8.34 0.37
N ILE A 271 34.82 -8.78 1.58
CA ILE A 271 33.85 -9.13 2.64
C ILE A 271 33.06 -7.90 3.11
N CYS A 272 33.74 -6.75 3.27
CA CYS A 272 33.08 -5.52 3.74
C CYS A 272 32.09 -4.92 2.73
N LYS A 273 32.16 -5.32 1.45
CA LYS A 273 31.23 -4.89 0.39
C LYS A 273 29.99 -5.78 0.25
N LEU A 274 29.94 -6.91 0.96
CA LEU A 274 28.81 -7.84 0.86
C LEU A 274 27.54 -7.21 1.44
N PRO A 275 26.41 -7.20 0.70
CA PRO A 275 25.16 -6.62 1.20
C PRO A 275 24.63 -7.42 2.39
N CYS A 276 24.21 -6.71 3.44
CA CYS A 276 23.68 -7.30 4.67
C CYS A 276 22.34 -6.65 5.00
N VAL A 277 21.32 -7.46 5.32
CA VAL A 277 20.02 -6.95 5.77
C VAL A 277 19.74 -7.45 7.18
N HIS A 278 19.32 -6.52 8.05
CA HIS A 278 19.02 -6.78 9.45
C HIS A 278 17.51 -6.72 9.72
N PHE A 279 17.03 -7.70 10.49
CA PHE A 279 15.68 -7.69 11.07
C PHE A 279 15.70 -7.37 12.57
N CYS A 280 16.87 -7.39 13.21
CA CYS A 280 17.02 -7.11 14.63
C CYS A 280 17.30 -5.62 14.90
N THR A 281 16.97 -5.17 16.10
CA THR A 281 17.23 -3.81 16.62
C THR A 281 18.71 -3.50 16.89
N GLN A 282 19.63 -4.46 16.71
CA GLN A 282 21.07 -4.21 16.89
C GLN A 282 21.61 -3.33 15.74
N PRO A 283 22.36 -2.27 16.04
CA PRO A 283 22.87 -1.35 15.02
C PRO A 283 23.87 -2.06 14.09
N GLN A 284 23.55 -2.10 12.79
CA GLN A 284 24.42 -2.43 11.62
C GLN A 284 25.62 -3.35 11.92
N CYS A 285 25.39 -4.48 12.57
CA CYS A 285 26.44 -5.45 12.87
C CYS A 285 27.06 -5.96 11.56
N ARG A 286 28.36 -5.73 11.36
CA ARG A 286 29.08 -6.26 10.19
C ARG A 286 29.32 -7.76 10.31
N ILE A 287 29.63 -8.40 9.19
CA ILE A 287 30.07 -9.80 9.15
C ILE A 287 31.29 -9.94 10.06
N THR A 288 31.22 -10.85 11.03
CA THR A 288 32.33 -11.11 11.95
C THR A 288 33.17 -12.25 11.39
N PHE A 289 34.42 -11.96 11.05
CA PHE A 289 35.36 -12.94 10.50
C PHE A 289 36.77 -12.76 11.05
N THR A 290 37.60 -13.79 10.90
CA THR A 290 39.04 -13.76 11.18
C THR A 290 39.78 -14.31 9.97
N LEU A 291 40.71 -13.55 9.43
CA LEU A 291 41.55 -13.93 8.29
C LEU A 291 42.98 -14.15 8.77
N LYS A 292 43.55 -15.31 8.44
CA LYS A 292 44.97 -15.62 8.57
C LYS A 292 45.55 -15.93 7.20
N ILE A 293 46.64 -15.28 6.85
CA ILE A 293 47.49 -15.68 5.73
C ILE A 293 48.70 -16.34 6.38
N VAL A 294 48.91 -17.62 6.09
CA VAL A 294 49.93 -18.46 6.71
C VAL A 294 50.97 -18.89 5.71
N ASP A 295 52.20 -19.05 6.20
CA ASP A 295 53.32 -19.51 5.42
C ASP A 295 53.17 -21.00 5.10
N VAL A 296 53.44 -21.35 3.85
CA VAL A 296 53.54 -22.74 3.39
C VAL A 296 55.01 -23.07 3.22
N LEU A 297 55.51 -24.00 4.02
CA LEU A 297 56.91 -24.41 4.02
C LEU A 297 57.09 -25.66 3.17
N ALA A 298 58.09 -25.68 2.29
CA ALA A 298 58.54 -26.90 1.62
C ALA A 298 59.94 -27.24 2.12
N GLN A 299 60.08 -28.38 2.80
CA GLN A 299 61.35 -28.84 3.39
C GLN A 299 61.99 -27.78 4.30
N GLY A 300 61.17 -27.11 5.13
CA GLY A 300 61.61 -26.06 6.05
C GLY A 300 61.94 -24.71 5.42
N LYS A 301 61.71 -24.50 4.12
CA LYS A 301 61.87 -23.21 3.44
C LYS A 301 60.52 -22.64 3.01
N LEU A 302 60.36 -21.31 3.07
CA LEU A 302 59.17 -20.62 2.59
C LEU A 302 58.98 -20.87 1.08
N TYR A 303 57.97 -21.67 0.76
CA TYR A 303 57.50 -21.92 -0.61
C TYR A 303 56.47 -20.85 -1.01
N GLY A 304 55.53 -20.54 -0.13
CA GLY A 304 54.35 -19.80 -0.52
C GLY A 304 53.41 -19.45 0.61
N TYR A 305 52.17 -19.12 0.27
CA TYR A 305 51.14 -18.72 1.24
C TYR A 305 49.82 -19.47 1.04
N ALA A 306 49.09 -19.70 2.13
CA ALA A 306 47.70 -20.16 2.15
C ALA A 306 46.83 -19.18 2.95
N CYS A 307 45.54 -19.11 2.63
CA CYS A 307 44.59 -18.25 3.36
C CYS A 307 43.59 -19.10 4.12
N MET A 308 43.35 -18.75 5.38
CA MET A 308 42.34 -19.38 6.23
C MET A 308 41.39 -18.31 6.72
N ILE A 309 40.09 -18.48 6.47
CA ILE A 309 39.06 -17.52 6.86
C ILE A 309 38.05 -18.21 7.76
N ARG A 310 37.95 -17.76 9.01
CA ARG A 310 36.90 -18.17 9.95
C ARG A 310 35.76 -17.17 9.89
N VAL A 311 34.55 -17.63 9.60
CA VAL A 311 33.33 -16.81 9.56
C VAL A 311 32.41 -17.21 10.70
N LYS A 312 31.94 -16.25 11.50
CA LYS A 312 30.93 -16.51 12.54
C LYS A 312 29.52 -16.47 11.94
N PRO A 313 28.55 -17.22 12.51
CA PRO A 313 27.16 -17.15 12.07
C PRO A 313 26.63 -15.71 12.19
N PHE A 314 25.87 -15.27 11.19
CA PHE A 314 25.29 -13.94 11.13
C PHE A 314 23.82 -13.96 11.62
N CYS A 315 23.46 -12.92 12.37
CA CYS A 315 22.13 -12.83 13.00
C CYS A 315 20.98 -12.82 11.99
N CYS A 316 21.16 -12.17 10.83
CA CYS A 316 20.11 -11.97 9.82
C CYS A 316 20.49 -12.60 8.48
N ALA A 317 20.62 -11.82 7.41
CA ALA A 317 20.93 -12.30 6.06
C ALA A 317 22.11 -11.56 5.43
N VAL A 318 23.04 -12.32 4.85
CA VAL A 318 24.18 -11.83 4.07
C VAL A 318 24.02 -12.29 2.63
N PHE A 319 24.23 -11.39 1.68
CA PHE A 319 24.10 -11.66 0.25
C PHE A 319 25.48 -11.66 -0.41
N SER A 320 25.58 -12.40 -1.50
CA SER A 320 26.76 -12.39 -2.41
C SER A 320 26.85 -11.07 -3.17
N GLU A 321 25.72 -10.61 -3.68
CA GLU A 321 25.52 -9.37 -4.42
C GLU A 321 24.06 -8.93 -4.29
N ALA A 322 23.68 -7.82 -4.93
CA ALA A 322 22.27 -7.44 -4.99
C ALA A 322 21.45 -8.53 -5.70
N PRO A 323 20.25 -8.91 -5.19
CA PRO A 323 19.38 -9.88 -5.86
C PRO A 323 19.05 -9.46 -7.29
N LYS A 324 19.11 -10.40 -8.24
CA LYS A 324 18.74 -10.15 -9.64
C LYS A 324 17.23 -10.21 -9.79
N SER A 325 16.58 -9.12 -9.43
CA SER A 325 15.13 -8.93 -9.53
C SER A 325 14.83 -7.50 -9.96
N TRP A 326 13.82 -7.33 -10.81
CA TRP A 326 13.49 -6.06 -11.45
C TRP A 326 12.03 -5.72 -11.27
N ILE A 327 11.74 -4.41 -11.32
CA ILE A 327 10.39 -3.84 -11.39
C ILE A 327 10.37 -2.75 -12.45
N VAL A 328 9.17 -2.42 -12.92
CA VAL A 328 8.94 -1.22 -13.72
C VAL A 328 8.64 -0.07 -12.77
N LYS A 329 9.43 1.00 -12.85
CA LYS A 329 9.20 2.24 -12.12
C LYS A 329 9.41 3.42 -13.05
N ASP A 330 8.48 4.36 -13.08
CA ASP A 330 8.58 5.60 -13.87
C ASP A 330 8.93 5.33 -15.35
N LYS A 331 8.32 4.30 -15.97
CA LYS A 331 8.57 3.80 -17.34
C LYS A 331 9.94 3.15 -17.59
N HIS A 332 10.73 2.90 -16.54
CA HIS A 332 12.05 2.27 -16.62
C HIS A 332 12.07 0.91 -15.95
N VAL A 333 12.86 -0.03 -16.50
CA VAL A 333 13.13 -1.32 -15.87
C VAL A 333 14.29 -1.18 -14.87
N CYS A 334 13.94 -1.07 -13.60
CA CYS A 334 14.87 -0.82 -12.49
C CYS A 334 15.17 -2.10 -11.71
N SER A 335 16.44 -2.33 -11.38
CA SER A 335 16.81 -3.39 -10.43
C SER A 335 16.37 -3.02 -9.01
N LEU A 336 16.00 -4.02 -8.23
CA LEU A 336 15.72 -3.85 -6.82
C LEU A 336 17.02 -3.84 -6.02
N THR A 337 17.17 -2.86 -5.12
CA THR A 337 18.20 -2.87 -4.08
C THR A 337 17.91 -3.99 -3.08
N THR A 338 18.94 -4.53 -2.43
CA THR A 338 18.81 -5.65 -1.47
C THR A 338 17.78 -5.36 -0.38
N GLU A 339 17.77 -4.16 0.20
CA GLU A 339 16.86 -3.77 1.29
C GLU A 339 15.41 -3.74 0.80
N LYS A 340 15.17 -3.15 -0.37
CA LYS A 340 13.83 -3.09 -0.99
C LYS A 340 13.34 -4.48 -1.38
N TRP A 341 14.21 -5.31 -1.95
CA TRP A 341 13.89 -6.69 -2.29
C TRP A 341 13.50 -7.50 -1.04
N VAL A 342 14.31 -7.47 0.02
CA VAL A 342 13.98 -8.15 1.29
C VAL A 342 12.70 -7.60 1.93
N GLY A 343 12.53 -6.28 1.89
CA GLY A 343 11.34 -5.59 2.37
C GLY A 343 10.09 -6.15 1.69
N MET A 344 10.04 -6.11 0.37
CA MET A 344 8.91 -6.63 -0.41
C MET A 344 8.75 -8.16 -0.28
N MET A 345 9.84 -8.92 -0.31
CA MET A 345 9.82 -10.39 -0.22
C MET A 345 9.28 -10.89 1.12
N THR A 346 9.52 -10.15 2.21
CA THR A 346 9.09 -10.52 3.58
C THR A 346 7.90 -9.71 4.09
N ASP A 347 7.32 -8.85 3.25
CA ASP A 347 6.17 -8.03 3.62
C ASP A 347 4.93 -8.91 3.77
N THR A 348 4.20 -8.67 4.85
CA THR A 348 3.10 -9.51 5.33
C THR A 348 1.97 -8.60 5.79
N ASP A 349 0.74 -9.13 5.79
CA ASP A 349 -0.37 -8.41 6.38
C ASP A 349 -0.03 -7.96 7.81
N PRO A 350 -0.44 -6.74 8.21
CA PRO A 350 -0.26 -6.27 9.58
C PRO A 350 -0.77 -7.29 10.59
N ASP A 351 0.02 -7.55 11.64
CA ASP A 351 -0.33 -8.54 12.66
C ASP A 351 -1.71 -8.18 13.24
N LEU A 352 -2.71 -9.07 13.06
CA LEU A 352 -4.10 -8.88 13.50
C LEU A 352 -4.25 -8.68 15.01
N VAL A 353 -3.19 -8.93 15.78
CA VAL A 353 -3.11 -8.64 17.22
C VAL A 353 -3.00 -7.13 17.48
N GLN A 354 -2.34 -6.39 16.58
CA GLN A 354 -2.20 -4.93 16.63
C GLN A 354 -3.36 -4.21 15.96
N LEU A 355 -4.03 -4.84 14.98
CA LEU A 355 -5.31 -4.36 14.47
C LEU A 355 -6.39 -4.57 15.55
N PRO A 356 -7.27 -3.60 15.79
CA PRO A 356 -8.53 -3.86 16.47
C PRO A 356 -9.21 -5.10 15.87
N LYS A 357 -9.69 -6.03 16.70
CA LYS A 357 -10.51 -7.21 16.27
C LYS A 357 -11.76 -6.85 15.46
N ASP A 358 -11.97 -5.56 15.24
CA ASP A 358 -13.07 -4.89 14.60
C ASP A 358 -12.85 -4.64 13.10
N PHE A 359 -11.68 -5.00 12.54
CA PHE A 359 -11.40 -4.92 11.10
C PHE A 359 -11.29 -6.30 10.47
N GLU A 360 -11.72 -6.40 9.21
CA GLU A 360 -11.69 -7.59 8.39
C GLU A 360 -10.95 -7.32 7.08
N SER A 361 -10.11 -8.26 6.67
CA SER A 361 -9.34 -8.13 5.44
C SER A 361 -10.27 -8.28 4.23
N GLN A 362 -10.26 -7.29 3.36
CA GLN A 362 -10.91 -7.30 2.04
C GLN A 362 -9.92 -7.71 0.94
N LEU A 363 -8.66 -7.34 1.11
CA LEU A 363 -7.54 -7.76 0.29
C LEU A 363 -6.34 -8.02 1.20
N SER A 364 -5.79 -9.22 1.10
CA SER A 364 -4.61 -9.63 1.84
C SER A 364 -3.39 -9.64 0.91
N LEU A 365 -2.23 -9.37 1.50
CA LEU A 365 -0.94 -9.45 0.81
C LEU A 365 -0.56 -10.91 0.47
N SER A 366 -1.06 -11.90 1.21
CA SER A 366 -0.64 -13.30 1.04
C SER A 366 -1.08 -13.95 -0.28
N GLY A 367 -2.03 -13.36 -0.99
CA GLY A 367 -2.47 -13.80 -2.33
C GLY A 367 -2.36 -12.71 -3.40
N GLY A 368 -1.96 -11.50 -3.04
CA GLY A 368 -1.95 -10.36 -3.94
C GLY A 368 -0.73 -10.30 -4.88
N PRO A 369 -0.80 -9.47 -5.93
CA PRO A 369 0.35 -9.06 -6.72
C PRO A 369 1.43 -8.36 -5.87
N PRO A 370 2.70 -8.32 -6.30
CA PRO A 370 3.79 -7.81 -5.46
C PRO A 370 3.63 -6.36 -4.99
N LEU A 371 3.00 -5.52 -5.82
CA LEU A 371 2.76 -4.10 -5.55
C LEU A 371 1.44 -3.84 -4.81
N SER A 372 0.66 -4.89 -4.49
CA SER A 372 -0.60 -4.73 -3.78
C SER A 372 -0.40 -4.26 -2.34
N ARG A 373 -1.46 -3.64 -1.82
CA ARG A 373 -1.55 -3.15 -0.45
C ARG A 373 -2.70 -3.86 0.25
N PRO A 374 -2.60 -4.08 1.58
CA PRO A 374 -3.69 -4.69 2.30
C PRO A 374 -4.87 -3.70 2.38
N VAL A 375 -6.07 -4.23 2.17
CA VAL A 375 -7.33 -3.48 2.27
C VAL A 375 -8.11 -4.09 3.41
N TYR A 376 -8.56 -3.25 4.34
CA TYR A 376 -9.42 -3.67 5.43
C TYR A 376 -10.73 -2.88 5.39
N SER A 377 -11.81 -3.54 5.78
CA SER A 377 -13.05 -2.85 6.14
C SER A 377 -13.32 -3.06 7.62
N LYS A 378 -14.17 -2.23 8.20
CA LYS A 378 -14.67 -2.49 9.54
C LYS A 378 -15.71 -3.59 9.51
N LYS A 379 -15.79 -4.41 10.56
CA LYS A 379 -16.85 -5.39 10.78
C LYS A 379 -18.24 -4.75 10.71
N GLY A 380 -19.17 -5.47 10.09
CA GLY A 380 -20.56 -5.03 9.90
C GLY A 380 -20.76 -4.05 8.75
N LEU A 381 -19.73 -3.81 7.93
CA LEU A 381 -19.86 -3.10 6.65
C LEU A 381 -19.92 -4.07 5.48
N GLU A 382 -20.45 -3.57 4.37
CA GLU A 382 -20.47 -4.35 3.15
C GLU A 382 -19.05 -4.74 2.73
N HIS A 383 -18.85 -6.04 2.53
CA HIS A 383 -17.61 -6.54 1.98
C HIS A 383 -17.50 -6.16 0.50
N LYS A 384 -16.30 -6.26 -0.07
CA LYS A 384 -16.06 -5.97 -1.50
C LYS A 384 -17.02 -6.72 -2.44
N LYS A 385 -17.44 -7.94 -2.06
CA LYS A 385 -18.41 -8.76 -2.82
C LYS A 385 -19.81 -8.15 -2.80
N GLU A 386 -20.27 -7.75 -1.63
CA GLU A 386 -21.58 -7.12 -1.43
C GLU A 386 -21.62 -5.75 -2.11
N LEU A 387 -20.57 -4.93 -1.94
CA LEU A 387 -20.42 -3.66 -2.66
C LEU A 387 -20.41 -3.84 -4.19
N GLN A 388 -19.75 -4.90 -4.68
CA GLN A 388 -19.77 -5.21 -6.11
C GLN A 388 -21.18 -5.58 -6.56
N GLN A 389 -21.94 -6.36 -5.79
CA GLN A 389 -23.33 -6.69 -6.13
C GLN A 389 -24.24 -5.48 -6.09
N LEU A 390 -24.05 -4.55 -5.15
CA LEU A 390 -24.86 -3.34 -5.01
C LEU A 390 -24.58 -2.32 -6.12
N LEU A 391 -23.31 -2.09 -6.47
CA LEU A 391 -22.91 -1.02 -7.38
C LEU A 391 -22.69 -1.50 -8.83
N PHE A 392 -22.27 -2.75 -9.00
CA PHE A 392 -21.83 -3.30 -10.28
C PHE A 392 -22.34 -4.74 -10.47
N SER A 393 -23.64 -4.97 -10.24
CA SER A 393 -24.26 -6.28 -10.48
C SER A 393 -24.05 -6.74 -11.92
N VAL A 394 -23.83 -8.04 -12.14
CA VAL A 394 -23.78 -8.63 -13.48
C VAL A 394 -25.08 -9.39 -13.73
N PRO A 395 -25.99 -8.89 -14.57
CA PRO A 395 -27.28 -9.54 -14.77
C PRO A 395 -27.16 -10.86 -15.54
N LEU A 396 -28.20 -11.68 -15.42
CA LEU A 396 -28.39 -12.88 -16.23
C LEU A 396 -29.07 -12.48 -17.55
N GLY A 397 -28.31 -12.49 -18.66
CA GLY A 397 -28.87 -12.49 -20.02
C GLY A 397 -29.08 -11.13 -20.70
N HIS A 398 -28.58 -10.02 -20.16
CA HIS A 398 -28.54 -8.73 -20.86
C HIS A 398 -27.30 -7.91 -20.47
N LEU A 399 -27.10 -6.76 -21.12
CA LEU A 399 -26.08 -5.77 -20.77
C LEU A 399 -26.67 -4.71 -19.83
N GLN A 400 -26.10 -4.55 -18.63
CA GLN A 400 -26.53 -3.53 -17.68
C GLN A 400 -25.76 -2.21 -17.89
N TYR A 401 -26.46 -1.09 -17.88
CA TYR A 401 -25.90 0.26 -17.99
C TYR A 401 -25.89 0.88 -16.60
N THR A 402 -24.72 1.28 -16.09
CA THR A 402 -24.59 1.86 -14.75
C THR A 402 -23.63 3.05 -14.74
N PRO A 403 -23.87 4.11 -13.94
CA PRO A 403 -25.11 4.41 -13.25
C PRO A 403 -26.23 4.78 -14.24
N GLU A 404 -27.45 4.29 -14.00
CA GLU A 404 -28.62 4.55 -14.86
C GLU A 404 -28.94 6.05 -14.93
N SER A 405 -28.79 6.78 -13.83
CA SER A 405 -28.99 8.23 -13.76
C SER A 405 -28.02 8.98 -14.68
N LEU A 406 -26.74 8.59 -14.70
CA LEU A 406 -25.76 9.21 -15.57
C LEU A 406 -26.02 8.86 -17.04
N TRP A 407 -26.44 7.64 -17.34
CA TRP A 407 -26.81 7.24 -18.70
C TRP A 407 -27.95 8.10 -19.25
N LYS A 408 -29.05 8.24 -18.50
CA LYS A 408 -30.19 9.11 -18.86
C LYS A 408 -29.78 10.58 -19.03
N ASP A 409 -28.90 11.06 -18.14
CA ASP A 409 -28.34 12.41 -18.22
C ASP A 409 -27.50 12.62 -19.49
N LEU A 410 -26.73 11.62 -19.92
CA LEU A 410 -25.86 11.72 -21.08
C LEU A 410 -26.66 11.67 -22.38
N THR A 411 -27.61 10.74 -22.51
CA THR A 411 -28.44 10.62 -23.72
C THR A 411 -29.37 11.81 -23.91
N SER A 412 -29.88 12.41 -22.81
CA SER A 412 -30.65 13.65 -22.90
C SER A 412 -29.82 14.89 -23.26
N GLN A 413 -28.51 14.88 -22.97
CA GLN A 413 -27.60 15.98 -23.27
C GLN A 413 -27.00 15.90 -24.68
N HIS A 414 -26.96 14.70 -25.27
CA HIS A 414 -26.21 14.40 -26.49
C HIS A 414 -27.05 13.53 -27.43
N GLU A 415 -27.65 14.15 -28.43
CA GLU A 415 -28.37 13.47 -29.51
C GLU A 415 -27.43 12.52 -30.28
N GLY A 416 -27.95 11.36 -30.70
CA GLY A 416 -27.17 10.32 -31.39
C GLY A 416 -26.31 9.41 -30.49
N LEU A 417 -26.12 9.76 -29.21
CA LEU A 417 -25.27 8.97 -28.30
C LEU A 417 -25.85 7.57 -28.05
N GLU A 418 -27.16 7.46 -27.91
CA GLU A 418 -27.82 6.18 -27.66
C GLU A 418 -27.66 5.22 -28.84
N GLU A 419 -27.87 5.70 -30.07
CA GLU A 419 -27.67 4.94 -31.30
C GLU A 419 -26.21 4.48 -31.43
N LEU A 420 -25.26 5.41 -31.23
CA LEU A 420 -23.82 5.13 -31.30
C LEU A 420 -23.42 4.01 -30.31
N ILE A 421 -23.86 4.08 -29.05
CA ILE A 421 -23.55 3.04 -28.07
C ILE A 421 -24.24 1.72 -28.45
N ASN A 422 -25.52 1.74 -28.83
CA ASN A 422 -26.27 0.54 -29.19
C ASN A 422 -25.65 -0.20 -30.38
N GLU A 423 -25.14 0.51 -31.39
CA GLU A 423 -24.40 -0.08 -32.51
C GLU A 423 -23.13 -0.80 -32.06
N GLN A 424 -22.35 -0.15 -31.19
CA GLN A 424 -21.10 -0.74 -30.68
C GLN A 424 -21.34 -1.92 -29.72
N MET A 425 -22.50 -1.97 -29.06
CA MET A 425 -22.86 -3.00 -28.09
C MET A 425 -23.52 -4.25 -28.71
N GLN A 426 -23.97 -4.22 -29.97
CA GLN A 426 -24.60 -5.36 -30.66
C GLN A 426 -23.89 -6.72 -30.49
N PRO A 427 -22.54 -6.80 -30.46
CA PRO A 427 -21.85 -8.09 -30.29
C PRO A 427 -21.96 -8.69 -28.88
N PHE A 428 -22.45 -7.95 -27.89
CA PHE A 428 -22.38 -8.33 -26.47
C PHE A 428 -23.78 -8.55 -25.87
N PHE A 429 -24.04 -9.77 -25.43
CA PHE A 429 -25.33 -10.15 -24.86
C PHE A 429 -25.36 -10.17 -23.33
N ARG A 430 -24.19 -10.25 -22.67
CA ARG A 430 -24.12 -10.38 -21.22
C ARG A 430 -22.94 -9.63 -20.64
N GLY A 431 -23.22 -8.69 -19.75
CA GLY A 431 -22.22 -7.95 -19.01
C GLY A 431 -22.71 -6.64 -18.42
N ILE A 432 -21.76 -5.75 -18.18
CA ILE A 432 -22.00 -4.43 -17.61
C ILE A 432 -21.19 -3.38 -18.36
N LEU A 433 -21.83 -2.23 -18.60
CA LEU A 433 -21.23 -1.03 -19.16
C LEU A 433 -21.27 0.07 -18.10
N ILE A 434 -20.09 0.46 -17.62
CA ILE A 434 -19.92 1.40 -16.50
C ILE A 434 -19.53 2.77 -17.04
N PHE A 435 -20.46 3.70 -17.01
CA PHE A 435 -20.30 5.08 -17.46
C PHE A 435 -19.67 5.95 -16.37
N SER A 436 -18.74 6.81 -16.81
CA SER A 436 -18.26 7.96 -16.07
C SER A 436 -18.19 9.16 -17.01
N ARG A 437 -18.28 10.38 -16.46
CA ARG A 437 -17.99 11.58 -17.27
C ARG A 437 -16.51 11.67 -17.62
N SER A 438 -15.65 11.13 -16.76
CA SER A 438 -14.22 10.97 -17.03
C SER A 438 -13.66 9.86 -16.15
N TRP A 439 -13.32 8.73 -16.75
CA TRP A 439 -12.65 7.64 -16.04
C TRP A 439 -11.25 8.04 -15.58
N ALA A 440 -10.60 8.97 -16.29
CA ALA A 440 -9.34 9.57 -15.86
C ALA A 440 -9.49 10.21 -14.48
N MET A 441 -10.54 11.02 -14.28
CA MET A 441 -10.82 11.67 -13.00
C MET A 441 -11.07 10.68 -11.85
N ASP A 442 -11.83 9.61 -12.10
CA ASP A 442 -12.10 8.58 -11.10
C ASP A 442 -10.82 7.81 -10.70
N LEU A 443 -9.82 7.79 -11.60
CA LEU A 443 -8.49 7.21 -11.38
C LEU A 443 -7.45 8.22 -10.87
N ASN A 444 -7.88 9.43 -10.51
CA ASN A 444 -7.03 10.56 -10.08
C ASN A 444 -6.02 11.04 -11.14
N LEU A 445 -6.38 10.92 -12.42
CA LEU A 445 -5.70 11.53 -13.55
C LEU A 445 -6.37 12.86 -13.92
N GLN A 446 -5.76 13.58 -14.87
CA GLN A 446 -6.29 14.84 -15.38
C GLN A 446 -7.46 14.60 -16.35
N GLU A 447 -8.50 15.43 -16.24
CA GLU A 447 -9.61 15.47 -17.19
C GLU A 447 -9.13 16.02 -18.54
N LYS A 448 -9.62 15.45 -19.65
CA LYS A 448 -9.39 16.00 -21.00
C LYS A 448 -10.62 16.78 -21.49
N PRO A 449 -10.47 18.06 -21.87
CA PRO A 449 -11.53 18.81 -22.54
C PRO A 449 -11.96 18.12 -23.85
N GLY A 450 -13.26 18.13 -24.15
CA GLY A 450 -13.81 17.55 -25.39
C GLY A 450 -14.31 16.10 -25.26
N VAL A 451 -13.95 15.40 -24.17
CA VAL A 451 -14.55 14.10 -23.81
C VAL A 451 -15.98 14.33 -23.31
N ILE A 452 -16.95 13.64 -23.91
CA ILE A 452 -18.36 13.63 -23.48
C ILE A 452 -18.51 12.72 -22.26
N CYS A 453 -18.04 11.49 -22.39
CA CYS A 453 -18.01 10.48 -21.35
C CYS A 453 -17.04 9.35 -21.71
N ASP A 454 -16.71 8.56 -20.70
CA ASP A 454 -15.97 7.32 -20.82
C ASP A 454 -16.87 6.15 -20.35
N ALA A 455 -16.80 4.99 -21.01
CA ALA A 455 -17.60 3.82 -20.67
C ALA A 455 -16.74 2.55 -20.64
N LEU A 456 -16.68 1.87 -19.50
CA LEU A 456 -15.96 0.62 -19.32
C LEU A 456 -16.88 -0.58 -19.53
N LEU A 457 -16.64 -1.35 -20.59
CA LEU A 457 -17.34 -2.59 -20.88
C LEU A 457 -16.64 -3.79 -20.23
N ILE A 458 -17.37 -4.53 -19.42
CA ILE A 458 -16.98 -5.84 -18.89
C ILE A 458 -18.05 -6.85 -19.32
N ALA A 459 -17.71 -7.69 -20.29
CA ALA A 459 -18.64 -8.63 -20.91
C ALA A 459 -18.09 -10.06 -20.97
N GLN A 460 -19.00 -11.03 -20.98
CA GLN A 460 -18.64 -12.45 -21.10
C GLN A 460 -17.96 -12.73 -22.45
N ASN A 461 -16.93 -13.59 -22.43
CA ASN A 461 -16.13 -14.00 -23.58
C ASN A 461 -15.46 -12.83 -24.33
N SER A 462 -15.31 -11.70 -23.65
CA SER A 462 -14.61 -10.51 -24.15
C SER A 462 -13.49 -10.09 -23.22
N THR A 463 -12.57 -9.30 -23.75
CA THR A 463 -11.60 -8.54 -22.94
C THR A 463 -12.28 -7.24 -22.50
N PRO A 464 -11.95 -6.69 -21.32
CA PRO A 464 -12.42 -5.36 -20.92
C PRO A 464 -12.08 -4.30 -21.97
N ILE A 465 -13.04 -3.43 -22.29
CA ILE A 465 -12.87 -2.35 -23.28
C ILE A 465 -13.26 -1.03 -22.62
N LEU A 466 -12.35 -0.07 -22.62
CA LEU A 466 -12.63 1.32 -22.27
C LEU A 466 -12.96 2.09 -23.55
N TYR A 467 -14.20 2.56 -23.63
CA TYR A 467 -14.66 3.47 -24.67
C TYR A 467 -14.49 4.90 -24.19
N THR A 468 -13.89 5.77 -25.01
CA THR A 468 -13.89 7.22 -24.81
C THR A 468 -14.70 7.86 -25.91
N ILE A 469 -15.75 8.59 -25.55
CA ILE A 469 -16.65 9.25 -26.49
C ILE A 469 -16.26 10.73 -26.56
N LEU A 470 -15.85 11.17 -27.74
CA LEU A 470 -15.47 12.56 -28.01
C LEU A 470 -16.58 13.30 -28.73
N ARG A 471 -16.65 14.61 -28.50
CA ARG A 471 -17.54 15.51 -29.24
C ARG A 471 -17.08 15.71 -30.69
N GLU A 472 -15.78 15.83 -30.89
CA GLU A 472 -15.15 16.08 -32.19
C GLU A 472 -13.94 15.15 -32.33
N GLN A 473 -13.51 14.88 -33.57
CA GLN A 473 -12.33 14.07 -33.81
C GLN A 473 -11.08 14.80 -33.30
N ASP A 474 -10.33 14.13 -32.43
CA ASP A 474 -9.11 14.67 -31.83
C ASP A 474 -8.04 13.57 -31.75
N ALA A 475 -6.87 13.85 -32.32
CA ALA A 475 -5.72 12.96 -32.30
C ALA A 475 -5.22 12.68 -30.87
N GLU A 476 -5.31 13.68 -29.98
CA GLU A 476 -4.96 13.52 -28.56
C GLU A 476 -5.99 12.68 -27.79
N GLY A 477 -7.19 12.48 -28.34
CA GLY A 477 -8.23 11.66 -27.74
C GLY A 477 -7.82 10.20 -27.58
N GLN A 478 -7.04 9.68 -28.54
CA GLN A 478 -6.51 8.33 -28.48
C GLN A 478 -5.45 8.19 -27.39
N ASP A 479 -4.56 9.18 -27.23
CA ASP A 479 -3.55 9.19 -26.17
C ASP A 479 -4.20 9.23 -24.78
N TYR A 480 -5.24 10.05 -24.61
CA TYR A 480 -6.04 10.07 -23.38
C TYR A 480 -6.69 8.72 -23.08
N CYS A 481 -7.37 8.12 -24.05
CA CYS A 481 -8.04 6.83 -23.88
C CYS A 481 -7.03 5.73 -23.53
N THR A 482 -5.89 5.71 -24.23
CA THR A 482 -4.79 4.76 -24.02
C THR A 482 -4.18 4.91 -22.63
N HIS A 483 -3.91 6.14 -22.19
CA HIS A 483 -3.34 6.42 -20.87
C HIS A 483 -4.32 6.08 -19.73
N THR A 484 -5.62 6.34 -19.94
CA THR A 484 -6.67 5.99 -18.97
C THR A 484 -6.83 4.48 -18.87
N ALA A 485 -6.87 3.76 -20.01
CA ALA A 485 -6.91 2.30 -20.04
C ALA A 485 -5.68 1.66 -19.39
N PHE A 486 -4.48 2.20 -19.66
CA PHE A 486 -3.24 1.79 -19.01
C PHE A 486 -3.34 1.91 -17.48
N THR A 487 -3.74 3.09 -17.00
CA THR A 487 -3.84 3.36 -15.56
C THR A 487 -4.91 2.49 -14.91
N LEU A 488 -6.05 2.30 -15.57
CA LEU A 488 -7.12 1.41 -15.11
C LEU A 488 -6.59 -0.02 -14.95
N LYS A 489 -5.92 -0.56 -15.96
CA LYS A 489 -5.33 -1.91 -15.91
C LYS A 489 -4.33 -2.03 -14.75
N GLN A 490 -3.43 -1.07 -14.60
CA GLN A 490 -2.44 -1.06 -13.54
C GLN A 490 -3.09 -0.99 -12.15
N ASN A 491 -4.14 -0.17 -11.99
CA ASN A 491 -4.87 -0.07 -10.72
C ASN A 491 -5.67 -1.34 -10.42
N LEU A 492 -6.31 -1.99 -11.40
CA LEU A 492 -7.04 -3.25 -11.20
C LEU A 492 -6.14 -4.34 -10.61
N VAL A 493 -4.90 -4.43 -11.09
CA VAL A 493 -3.93 -5.43 -10.60
C VAL A 493 -3.25 -4.96 -9.32
N ASN A 494 -2.60 -3.79 -9.33
CA ASN A 494 -1.72 -3.36 -8.24
C ASN A 494 -2.47 -2.72 -7.05
N VAL A 495 -3.67 -2.17 -7.25
CA VAL A 495 -4.49 -1.61 -6.15
C VAL A 495 -5.64 -2.57 -5.82
N GLY A 496 -6.37 -3.01 -6.84
CA GLY A 496 -7.50 -3.92 -6.70
C GLY A 496 -7.12 -5.36 -6.37
N GLY A 497 -5.86 -5.75 -6.61
CA GLY A 497 -5.34 -7.08 -6.30
C GLY A 497 -5.82 -8.18 -7.25
N TYR A 498 -6.23 -7.84 -8.48
CA TYR A 498 -6.67 -8.83 -9.46
C TYR A 498 -5.50 -9.75 -9.86
N THR A 499 -5.67 -11.06 -9.70
CA THR A 499 -4.61 -12.06 -9.99
C THR A 499 -4.79 -12.80 -11.31
N GLY A 500 -5.90 -12.58 -12.03
CA GLY A 500 -6.16 -13.19 -13.34
C GLY A 500 -5.39 -12.53 -14.48
N LYS A 501 -5.46 -13.12 -15.68
CA LYS A 501 -4.99 -12.48 -16.92
C LYS A 501 -5.96 -11.35 -17.27
N VAL A 502 -5.46 -10.12 -17.39
CA VAL A 502 -6.28 -8.94 -17.70
C VAL A 502 -5.55 -7.98 -18.60
N CYS A 503 -6.28 -7.42 -19.55
CA CYS A 503 -5.92 -6.24 -20.32
C CYS A 503 -7.13 -5.30 -20.37
N VAL A 504 -6.91 -4.04 -20.73
CA VAL A 504 -7.98 -3.08 -21.01
C VAL A 504 -7.72 -2.51 -22.39
N ARG A 505 -8.63 -2.74 -23.33
CA ARG A 505 -8.51 -2.19 -24.69
C ARG A 505 -9.03 -0.76 -24.70
N ALA A 506 -8.28 0.15 -25.29
CA ALA A 506 -8.71 1.52 -25.53
C ALA A 506 -9.45 1.60 -26.88
N LYS A 507 -10.64 2.21 -26.92
CA LYS A 507 -11.38 2.48 -28.15
C LYS A 507 -12.00 3.87 -28.10
N VAL A 508 -11.68 4.71 -29.07
CA VAL A 508 -12.24 6.06 -29.18
C VAL A 508 -13.41 6.05 -30.16
N LEU A 509 -14.50 6.73 -29.78
CA LEU A 509 -15.67 6.97 -30.62
C LEU A 509 -15.88 8.49 -30.75
N CYS A 510 -16.33 8.95 -31.91
CA CYS A 510 -16.68 10.35 -32.14
C CYS A 510 -18.18 10.48 -32.37
N LEU A 511 -18.81 11.44 -31.69
CA LEU A 511 -20.21 11.78 -31.87
C LEU A 511 -20.34 12.87 -32.95
N SER A 512 -20.19 12.50 -34.22
CA SER A 512 -20.27 13.43 -35.35
C SER A 512 -21.73 13.77 -35.71
N PRO A 513 -22.07 15.04 -36.05
CA PRO A 513 -23.41 15.43 -36.49
C PRO A 513 -23.75 14.96 -37.93
N GLU A 514 -22.74 14.60 -38.71
CA GLU A 514 -22.90 13.99 -40.04
C GLU A 514 -22.55 12.50 -39.93
N SER A 515 -23.54 11.66 -40.18
CA SER A 515 -23.51 10.21 -40.03
C SER A 515 -22.45 9.55 -40.93
N SER A 516 -21.23 9.42 -40.43
CA SER A 516 -20.28 8.40 -40.89
C SER A 516 -19.60 7.79 -39.67
N THR A 517 -20.01 6.56 -39.37
CA THR A 517 -19.58 5.70 -38.26
C THR A 517 -18.16 5.18 -38.45
N GLU A 518 -17.17 6.07 -38.52
CA GLU A 518 -15.77 5.66 -38.50
C GLU A 518 -15.20 5.89 -37.09
N ALA A 519 -15.04 4.79 -36.34
CA ALA A 519 -14.19 4.79 -35.17
C ALA A 519 -12.76 5.13 -35.63
N LEU A 520 -12.08 6.05 -34.94
CA LEU A 520 -10.67 6.30 -35.24
C LEU A 520 -9.90 4.99 -35.03
N GLU A 521 -9.41 4.39 -36.12
CA GLU A 521 -8.38 3.37 -36.03
C GLU A 521 -7.09 4.07 -35.59
N ALA A 522 -6.64 3.74 -34.38
CA ALA A 522 -5.41 4.31 -33.83
C ALA A 522 -4.23 4.12 -34.80
N ALA A 523 -3.31 5.10 -34.84
CA ALA A 523 -2.05 4.99 -35.56
C ALA A 523 -1.16 3.82 -35.06
N VAL A 524 -1.49 3.22 -33.90
CA VAL A 524 -0.84 2.05 -33.32
C VAL A 524 -1.68 0.81 -33.62
N SER A 525 -1.09 -0.18 -34.30
CA SER A 525 -1.76 -1.46 -34.58
C SER A 525 -2.33 -2.07 -33.29
N PRO A 526 -3.61 -2.46 -33.26
CA PRO A 526 -4.24 -3.00 -32.07
C PRO A 526 -3.51 -4.26 -31.60
N MET A 527 -3.00 -4.26 -30.37
CA MET A 527 -2.43 -5.47 -29.78
C MET A 527 -3.53 -6.52 -29.61
N HIS A 528 -3.39 -7.64 -30.31
CA HIS A 528 -4.34 -8.73 -30.24
C HIS A 528 -3.95 -9.72 -29.15
N TYR A 529 -4.57 -9.57 -27.98
CA TYR A 529 -4.36 -10.45 -26.84
C TYR A 529 -4.82 -11.90 -27.12
N PRO A 530 -4.17 -12.91 -26.49
CA PRO A 530 -4.60 -14.29 -26.53
C PRO A 530 -6.03 -14.50 -26.01
N LEU A 531 -6.68 -15.59 -26.42
CA LEU A 531 -8.05 -15.93 -26.01
C LEU A 531 -8.21 -16.08 -24.50
N SER A 532 -7.14 -16.47 -23.80
CA SER A 532 -7.09 -16.63 -22.33
C SER A 532 -7.31 -15.33 -21.54
N TYR A 533 -7.15 -14.16 -22.17
CA TYR A 533 -7.42 -12.85 -21.56
C TYR A 533 -8.90 -12.48 -21.60
N ARG A 534 -9.74 -13.26 -22.30
CA ARG A 534 -11.19 -13.07 -22.33
C ARG A 534 -11.80 -13.58 -21.02
N LEU A 535 -12.78 -12.86 -20.51
CA LEU A 535 -13.51 -13.23 -19.30
C LEU A 535 -14.46 -14.39 -19.60
N ALA A 536 -14.03 -15.63 -19.29
CA ALA A 536 -14.75 -16.85 -19.66
C ALA A 536 -16.19 -16.95 -19.09
N GLY A 537 -16.47 -16.32 -17.95
CA GLY A 537 -17.79 -16.38 -17.31
C GLY A 537 -17.95 -15.40 -16.15
N THR A 538 -19.14 -15.41 -15.55
CA THR A 538 -19.58 -14.47 -14.51
C THR A 538 -18.60 -14.38 -13.34
N GLN A 539 -18.05 -15.50 -12.88
CA GLN A 539 -17.09 -15.52 -11.78
C GLN A 539 -15.84 -14.67 -12.07
N HIS A 540 -15.33 -14.70 -13.31
CA HIS A 540 -14.17 -13.90 -13.71
C HIS A 540 -14.52 -12.41 -13.80
N MET A 541 -15.74 -12.11 -14.25
CA MET A 541 -16.27 -10.73 -14.30
C MET A 541 -16.45 -10.17 -12.90
N GLU A 542 -17.08 -10.93 -12.00
CA GLU A 542 -17.28 -10.54 -10.60
C GLU A 542 -15.95 -10.37 -9.86
N ALA A 543 -14.96 -11.24 -10.09
CA ALA A 543 -13.63 -11.08 -9.51
C ALA A 543 -12.94 -9.79 -10.00
N LEU A 544 -13.09 -9.44 -11.28
CA LEU A 544 -12.57 -8.20 -11.84
C LEU A 544 -13.30 -6.98 -11.25
N LEU A 545 -14.63 -7.04 -11.14
CA LEU A 545 -15.47 -5.99 -10.58
C LEU A 545 -15.22 -5.79 -9.07
N GLN A 546 -14.93 -6.86 -8.31
CA GLN A 546 -14.51 -6.75 -6.91
C GLN A 546 -13.16 -6.02 -6.79
N SER A 547 -12.26 -6.22 -7.75
CA SER A 547 -10.99 -5.48 -7.81
C SER A 547 -11.25 -4.02 -8.16
N LEU A 548 -12.19 -3.75 -9.07
CA LEU A 548 -12.64 -2.40 -9.42
C LEU A 548 -13.28 -1.66 -8.24
N VAL A 549 -14.07 -2.34 -7.41
CA VAL A 549 -14.63 -1.77 -6.16
C VAL A 549 -13.51 -1.24 -5.27
N ILE A 550 -12.42 -2.00 -5.10
CA ILE A 550 -11.28 -1.56 -4.31
C ILE A 550 -10.60 -0.34 -4.95
N VAL A 551 -10.49 -0.30 -6.27
CA VAL A 551 -9.89 0.84 -7.00
C VAL A 551 -10.72 2.12 -6.79
N LEU A 552 -12.04 2.04 -6.94
CA LEU A 552 -12.93 3.21 -6.92
C LEU A 552 -13.29 3.67 -5.50
N LEU A 553 -13.54 2.73 -4.58
CA LEU A 553 -13.96 3.04 -3.21
C LEU A 553 -12.78 3.10 -2.23
N GLY A 554 -11.59 2.70 -2.68
CA GLY A 554 -10.38 2.67 -1.86
C GLY A 554 -9.91 4.05 -1.41
N PHE A 555 -9.54 4.15 -0.14
CA PHE A 555 -8.88 5.33 0.39
C PHE A 555 -7.87 5.00 1.48
N ARG A 556 -6.81 5.81 1.57
CA ARG A 556 -5.80 5.64 2.59
C ARG A 556 -6.42 5.79 3.97
N SER A 557 -6.33 4.73 4.76
CA SER A 557 -6.87 4.68 6.11
C SER A 557 -6.05 5.54 7.05
N LEU A 558 -6.72 6.19 8.01
CA LEU A 558 -6.08 6.83 9.17
C LEU A 558 -5.35 5.83 10.07
N LEU A 559 -5.67 4.54 9.96
CA LEU A 559 -4.93 3.46 10.62
C LEU A 559 -3.53 3.28 10.06
N SER A 560 -3.25 3.74 8.83
CA SER A 560 -1.93 3.59 8.22
C SER A 560 -0.84 4.25 9.08
N ASP A 561 -1.16 5.43 9.60
CA ASP A 561 -0.26 6.20 10.47
C ASP A 561 -0.15 5.55 11.87
N GLN A 562 -1.09 4.68 12.25
CA GLN A 562 -1.06 3.90 13.49
C GLN A 562 -0.21 2.62 13.37
N LEU A 563 -0.33 1.92 12.24
CA LEU A 563 0.28 0.61 11.99
C LEU A 563 1.67 0.69 11.34
N GLY A 564 2.13 1.88 10.95
CA GLY A 564 3.43 2.06 10.29
C GLY A 564 3.50 1.45 8.88
N CYS A 565 2.36 1.08 8.31
CA CYS A 565 2.22 0.51 6.97
C CYS A 565 1.00 1.13 6.28
N GLU A 566 1.01 1.20 4.95
CA GLU A 566 -0.10 1.77 4.22
C GLU A 566 -1.25 0.78 4.10
N VAL A 567 -2.40 1.15 4.66
CA VAL A 567 -3.63 0.37 4.66
C VAL A 567 -4.74 1.15 3.96
N LEU A 568 -5.49 0.47 3.10
CA LEU A 568 -6.67 1.05 2.47
C LEU A 568 -7.95 0.65 3.22
N ASN A 569 -8.90 1.58 3.29
CA ASN A 569 -10.30 1.34 3.66
C ASN A 569 -11.21 1.55 2.45
N LEU A 570 -12.45 1.05 2.53
CA LEU A 570 -13.48 1.26 1.51
C LEU A 570 -14.52 2.27 1.98
N LEU A 571 -14.97 3.13 1.07
CA LEU A 571 -16.17 3.95 1.25
C LEU A 571 -17.41 3.05 1.31
N THR A 572 -18.47 3.51 1.98
CA THR A 572 -19.80 2.87 1.88
C THR A 572 -20.45 3.17 0.53
N ALA A 573 -21.47 2.39 0.14
CA ALA A 573 -22.21 2.64 -1.11
C ALA A 573 -22.77 4.07 -1.17
N GLN A 574 -23.39 4.55 -0.08
CA GLN A 574 -23.94 5.91 0.02
C GLN A 574 -22.86 7.01 -0.07
N GLN A 575 -21.70 6.79 0.57
CA GLN A 575 -20.56 7.72 0.45
C GLN A 575 -20.04 7.78 -0.99
N TYR A 576 -19.94 6.62 -1.65
CA TYR A 576 -19.52 6.56 -3.04
C TYR A 576 -20.53 7.24 -3.97
N GLU A 577 -21.84 7.07 -3.74
CA GLU A 577 -22.88 7.74 -4.53
C GLU A 577 -22.73 9.27 -4.46
N ILE A 578 -22.59 9.85 -3.26
CA ILE A 578 -22.33 11.29 -3.08
C ILE A 578 -20.99 11.68 -3.73
N PHE A 579 -19.94 10.89 -3.53
CA PHE A 579 -18.62 11.13 -4.13
C PHE A 579 -18.69 11.15 -5.66
N SER A 580 -19.49 10.28 -6.27
CA SER A 580 -19.60 10.11 -7.72
C SER A 580 -20.31 11.27 -8.42
N LYS A 581 -21.07 12.09 -7.67
CA LYS A 581 -21.80 13.23 -8.25
C LYS A 581 -20.88 14.22 -8.96
N SER A 582 -21.40 14.82 -10.03
CA SER A 582 -20.67 15.83 -10.81
C SER A 582 -20.53 17.12 -10.02
N LEU A 583 -19.28 17.55 -9.79
CA LEU A 583 -18.97 18.84 -9.15
C LEU A 583 -19.40 20.04 -10.00
N ARG A 584 -19.48 19.87 -11.33
CA ARG A 584 -19.90 20.94 -12.24
C ARG A 584 -21.39 21.28 -12.12
N LYS A 585 -22.23 20.25 -11.89
CA LYS A 585 -23.68 20.41 -11.65
C LYS A 585 -23.99 20.79 -10.19
N ASN A 586 -23.26 20.20 -9.24
CA ASN A 586 -23.50 20.37 -7.80
C ASN A 586 -22.48 21.34 -7.20
N ARG A 587 -22.59 22.62 -7.55
CA ARG A 587 -21.69 23.68 -7.07
C ARG A 587 -21.91 23.98 -5.58
N GLU A 588 -23.16 23.94 -5.12
CA GLU A 588 -23.52 24.07 -3.70
C GLU A 588 -24.18 22.76 -3.23
N LEU A 589 -23.78 22.22 -2.08
CA LEU A 589 -24.35 20.99 -1.53
C LEU A 589 -24.29 20.96 0.00
N PHE A 590 -25.42 20.65 0.65
CA PHE A 590 -25.48 20.36 2.07
C PHE A 590 -25.39 18.86 2.30
N VAL A 591 -24.42 18.41 3.08
CA VAL A 591 -24.26 17.00 3.45
C VAL A 591 -24.53 16.86 4.94
N HIS A 592 -25.73 16.39 5.26
CA HIS A 592 -26.15 16.08 6.61
C HIS A 592 -25.66 14.67 6.94
N GLY A 593 -25.18 14.44 8.15
CA GLY A 593 -24.76 13.09 8.51
C GLY A 593 -24.68 12.89 9.99
N LEU A 594 -25.00 11.69 10.45
CA LEU A 594 -24.97 11.34 11.86
C LEU A 594 -23.53 11.19 12.40
N PRO A 595 -23.35 11.13 13.73
CA PRO A 595 -22.03 10.94 14.32
C PRO A 595 -21.43 9.61 13.85
N GLY A 596 -20.25 9.68 13.23
CA GLY A 596 -19.56 8.48 12.75
C GLY A 596 -19.97 7.99 11.36
N SER A 597 -20.73 8.77 10.59
CA SER A 597 -21.04 8.48 9.18
C SER A 597 -19.91 8.80 8.19
N GLY A 598 -18.79 9.38 8.66
CA GLY A 598 -17.61 9.65 7.83
C GLY A 598 -17.56 11.02 7.13
N LYS A 599 -18.36 12.00 7.57
CA LYS A 599 -18.40 13.37 7.02
C LYS A 599 -17.02 13.99 6.72
N THR A 600 -16.10 14.03 7.67
CA THR A 600 -14.76 14.60 7.47
C THR A 600 -13.92 13.83 6.44
N ILE A 601 -14.08 12.51 6.33
CA ILE A 601 -13.42 11.71 5.27
C ILE A 601 -13.98 12.10 3.89
N MET A 602 -15.31 12.29 3.80
CA MET A 602 -15.95 12.77 2.60
C MET A 602 -15.48 14.19 2.23
N ALA A 603 -15.37 15.10 3.20
CA ALA A 603 -14.83 16.44 2.97
C ALA A 603 -13.42 16.38 2.39
N MET A 604 -12.54 15.52 2.94
CA MET A 604 -11.19 15.32 2.42
C MET A 604 -11.19 14.78 0.99
N LYS A 605 -11.98 13.74 0.71
CA LYS A 605 -12.10 13.15 -0.64
C LYS A 605 -12.61 14.15 -1.67
N ILE A 606 -13.56 14.99 -1.29
CA ILE A 606 -14.10 16.01 -2.19
C ILE A 606 -13.08 17.12 -2.47
N MET A 607 -12.26 17.52 -1.49
CA MET A 607 -11.15 18.45 -1.75
C MET A 607 -10.15 17.88 -2.74
N GLU A 608 -9.78 16.59 -2.61
CA GLU A 608 -8.94 15.91 -3.60
C GLU A 608 -9.59 15.90 -4.99
N LYS A 609 -10.90 15.60 -5.07
CA LYS A 609 -11.66 15.62 -6.32
C LYS A 609 -11.71 17.02 -6.95
N ILE A 610 -11.97 18.07 -6.16
CA ILE A 610 -11.99 19.48 -6.62
C ILE A 610 -10.65 19.85 -7.24
N ARG A 611 -9.55 19.56 -6.54
CA ARG A 611 -8.19 19.84 -7.01
C ARG A 611 -7.94 19.21 -8.39
N ASN A 612 -8.37 17.95 -8.55
CA ASN A 612 -8.19 17.21 -9.79
C ASN A 612 -9.09 17.74 -10.92
N VAL A 613 -10.36 18.08 -10.64
CA VAL A 613 -11.34 18.54 -11.65
C VAL A 613 -11.04 19.95 -12.14
N PHE A 614 -10.64 20.86 -11.24
CA PHE A 614 -10.46 22.27 -11.56
C PHE A 614 -8.99 22.69 -11.76
N HIS A 615 -8.05 21.74 -11.69
CA HIS A 615 -6.61 21.97 -11.87
C HIS A 615 -6.07 23.13 -11.03
N CYS A 616 -6.56 23.25 -9.80
CA CYS A 616 -6.27 24.39 -8.95
C CYS A 616 -5.21 24.06 -7.89
N GLU A 617 -4.36 25.05 -7.56
CA GLU A 617 -3.34 24.91 -6.52
C GLU A 617 -3.99 24.80 -5.12
N GLU A 618 -3.23 24.33 -4.12
CA GLU A 618 -3.71 24.23 -2.72
C GLU A 618 -4.31 25.55 -2.20
N GLN A 619 -3.79 26.68 -2.68
CA GLN A 619 -4.21 28.06 -2.33
C GLN A 619 -5.53 28.50 -2.96
N ARG A 620 -6.20 27.63 -3.73
CA ARG A 620 -7.51 27.90 -4.37
C ARG A 620 -8.66 27.22 -3.63
N ILE A 621 -8.37 26.27 -2.74
CA ILE A 621 -9.33 25.50 -1.96
C ILE A 621 -9.19 25.90 -0.49
N LEU A 622 -10.28 26.31 0.14
CA LEU A 622 -10.34 26.65 1.55
C LEU A 622 -11.16 25.63 2.32
N TYR A 623 -10.57 25.06 3.37
CA TYR A 623 -11.28 24.29 4.38
C TYR A 623 -11.55 25.17 5.60
N VAL A 624 -12.81 25.26 6.02
CA VAL A 624 -13.23 26.06 7.18
C VAL A 624 -13.87 25.15 8.23
N CYS A 625 -13.42 25.28 9.47
CA CYS A 625 -14.01 24.60 10.62
C CYS A 625 -14.02 25.50 11.87
N GLU A 626 -14.68 25.11 12.95
CA GLU A 626 -14.62 25.87 14.22
C GLU A 626 -13.33 25.53 15.00
N ASN A 627 -12.99 24.23 14.95
CA ASN A 627 -11.89 23.50 15.56
C ASN A 627 -10.45 23.86 15.15
N GLN A 628 -9.67 24.61 15.92
CA GLN A 628 -8.22 24.75 15.71
C GLN A 628 -7.46 23.39 15.62
N PRO A 629 -7.72 22.40 16.49
CA PRO A 629 -7.23 21.02 16.33
C PRO A 629 -7.55 20.40 14.96
N LEU A 630 -8.81 20.43 14.54
CA LEU A 630 -9.26 19.89 13.26
C LEU A 630 -8.57 20.59 12.08
N ARG A 631 -8.45 21.92 12.14
CA ARG A 631 -7.69 22.71 11.18
C ARG A 631 -6.25 22.23 11.05
N ASN A 632 -5.54 22.01 12.16
CA ASN A 632 -4.16 21.50 12.14
C ASN A 632 -4.08 20.11 11.49
N PHE A 633 -5.02 19.23 11.83
CA PHE A 633 -5.10 17.88 11.26
C PHE A 633 -5.25 17.91 9.73
N ILE A 634 -6.13 18.77 9.20
CA ILE A 634 -6.32 18.93 7.75
C ILE A 634 -5.12 19.63 7.10
N SER A 635 -4.56 20.68 7.73
CA SER A 635 -3.39 21.41 7.21
C SER A 635 -2.19 20.49 6.95
N ASN A 636 -1.96 19.52 7.83
CA ASN A 636 -0.84 18.57 7.71
C ASN A 636 -0.93 17.66 6.47
N ARG A 637 -2.11 17.55 5.85
CA ARG A 637 -2.33 16.75 4.64
C ARG A 637 -1.90 17.45 3.36
N LYS A 638 -1.67 18.78 3.38
CA LYS A 638 -1.26 19.58 2.22
C LYS A 638 -2.19 19.38 1.00
N ILE A 639 -3.49 19.53 1.23
CA ILE A 639 -4.52 19.42 0.18
C ILE A 639 -5.11 20.81 -0.13
N CYS A 640 -5.21 21.67 0.90
CA CYS A 640 -5.91 22.96 0.85
C CYS A 640 -5.35 23.90 1.92
N GLU A 641 -5.71 25.19 1.83
CA GLU A 641 -5.61 26.11 2.95
C GLU A 641 -6.69 25.78 3.98
N ALA A 642 -6.34 25.62 5.25
CA ALA A 642 -7.30 25.32 6.31
C ALA A 642 -7.29 26.41 7.38
N VAL A 643 -8.48 26.94 7.71
CA VAL A 643 -8.66 28.04 8.67
C VAL A 643 -9.80 27.76 9.65
N THR A 644 -9.76 28.43 10.80
CA THR A 644 -10.93 28.46 11.69
C THR A 644 -11.95 29.48 11.21
N ARG A 645 -13.24 29.33 11.56
CA ARG A 645 -14.31 30.30 11.26
C ARG A 645 -13.92 31.73 11.63
N LYS A 646 -13.34 31.94 12.81
CA LYS A 646 -12.89 33.26 13.27
C LYS A 646 -11.85 33.88 12.34
N THR A 647 -10.85 33.10 11.93
CA THR A 647 -9.84 33.54 10.95
C THR A 647 -10.46 33.75 9.58
N PHE A 648 -11.39 32.89 9.17
CA PHE A 648 -12.14 33.02 7.93
C PHE A 648 -12.90 34.34 7.87
N LEU A 649 -13.56 34.77 8.94
CA LEU A 649 -14.28 36.05 8.97
C LEU A 649 -13.33 37.25 9.00
N LYS A 650 -12.21 37.16 9.73
CA LYS A 650 -11.23 38.24 9.86
C LYS A 650 -10.43 38.53 8.58
N ASN A 651 -10.07 37.51 7.81
CA ASN A 651 -9.13 37.65 6.69
C ASN A 651 -9.85 37.81 5.33
N HIS A 652 -9.14 38.37 4.36
CA HIS A 652 -9.58 38.39 2.96
C HIS A 652 -8.92 37.22 2.20
N PHE A 653 -9.72 36.51 1.42
CA PHE A 653 -9.30 35.35 0.65
C PHE A 653 -9.50 35.63 -0.83
N GLU A 654 -8.63 36.45 -1.43
CA GLU A 654 -8.79 36.90 -2.82
C GLU A 654 -8.57 35.78 -3.83
N HIS A 655 -7.63 34.87 -3.54
CA HIS A 655 -7.25 33.77 -4.44
C HIS A 655 -8.10 32.50 -4.27
N ILE A 656 -8.91 32.40 -3.22
CA ILE A 656 -9.77 31.23 -2.99
C ILE A 656 -10.96 31.23 -3.95
N GLN A 657 -11.22 30.06 -4.54
CA GLN A 657 -12.37 29.81 -5.41
C GLN A 657 -13.31 28.77 -4.80
N HIS A 658 -12.78 27.71 -4.19
CA HIS A 658 -13.58 26.61 -3.65
C HIS A 658 -13.53 26.62 -2.12
N ILE A 659 -14.66 26.34 -1.47
CA ILE A 659 -14.79 26.33 -0.02
C ILE A 659 -15.49 25.04 0.42
N ILE A 660 -14.87 24.34 1.37
CA ILE A 660 -15.44 23.21 2.09
C ILE A 660 -15.58 23.59 3.55
N ILE A 661 -16.79 23.46 4.09
CA ILE A 661 -17.10 23.82 5.47
C ILE A 661 -17.47 22.54 6.22
N ASP A 662 -16.79 22.29 7.33
CA ASP A 662 -17.01 21.10 8.17
C ASP A 662 -17.42 21.50 9.59
N GLU A 663 -18.25 20.68 10.22
CA GLU A 663 -18.87 20.94 11.53
C GLU A 663 -19.65 22.28 11.58
N ALA A 664 -20.33 22.64 10.49
CA ALA A 664 -20.95 23.95 10.31
C ALA A 664 -22.05 24.28 11.35
N GLN A 665 -22.67 23.26 11.96
CA GLN A 665 -23.64 23.45 13.04
C GLN A 665 -23.03 24.07 14.31
N ASN A 666 -21.70 24.03 14.45
CA ASN A 666 -20.98 24.58 15.60
C ASN A 666 -20.46 26.01 15.36
N PHE A 667 -20.75 26.59 14.19
CA PHE A 667 -20.32 27.94 13.87
C PHE A 667 -21.19 28.94 14.62
N ARG A 668 -20.67 30.15 14.86
CA ARG A 668 -21.41 31.22 15.53
C ARG A 668 -21.40 32.50 14.69
N THR A 669 -22.47 33.27 14.80
CA THR A 669 -22.62 34.56 14.11
C THR A 669 -21.93 35.73 14.81
N GLU A 670 -21.32 35.51 15.98
CA GLU A 670 -20.70 36.55 16.81
C GLU A 670 -19.59 37.35 16.10
N ASP A 671 -18.89 36.74 15.14
CA ASP A 671 -17.84 37.40 14.35
C ASP A 671 -18.32 37.85 12.94
N GLY A 672 -19.61 37.65 12.61
CA GLY A 672 -20.22 38.04 11.32
C GLY A 672 -20.87 36.90 10.52
N ASP A 673 -21.43 37.25 9.36
CA ASP A 673 -22.11 36.33 8.43
C ASP A 673 -21.11 35.51 7.59
N TRP A 674 -20.75 34.33 8.12
CA TRP A 674 -19.82 33.44 7.44
C TRP A 674 -20.44 32.79 6.19
N TYR A 675 -21.76 32.52 6.18
CA TYR A 675 -22.42 31.84 5.07
C TYR A 675 -22.53 32.77 3.87
N GLY A 676 -22.96 34.01 4.08
CA GLY A 676 -22.95 35.04 3.04
C GLY A 676 -21.54 35.34 2.52
N LYS A 677 -20.53 35.35 3.39
CA LYS A 677 -19.12 35.48 2.97
C LYS A 677 -18.68 34.30 2.10
N ALA A 678 -18.99 33.07 2.49
CA ALA A 678 -18.64 31.88 1.72
C ALA A 678 -19.30 31.88 0.34
N LYS A 679 -20.61 32.18 0.27
CA LYS A 679 -21.34 32.36 -1.01
C LYS A 679 -20.73 33.44 -1.88
N THR A 680 -20.41 34.59 -1.30
CA THR A 680 -19.80 35.70 -2.04
C THR A 680 -18.47 35.28 -2.67
N ILE A 681 -17.61 34.55 -1.95
CA ILE A 681 -16.32 34.09 -2.46
C ILE A 681 -16.51 33.07 -3.59
N THR A 682 -17.36 32.07 -3.40
CA THR A 682 -17.56 31.02 -4.42
C THR A 682 -18.29 31.55 -5.65
N GLN A 683 -19.10 32.61 -5.53
CA GLN A 683 -19.85 33.20 -6.65
C GLN A 683 -19.11 34.35 -7.36
N ARG A 684 -17.87 34.70 -6.97
CA ARG A 684 -17.13 35.83 -7.59
C ARG A 684 -16.98 35.70 -9.10
N ALA A 685 -16.74 34.50 -9.59
CA ALA A 685 -16.58 34.23 -11.01
C ALA A 685 -17.95 33.98 -11.66
N LYS A 686 -18.42 34.95 -12.46
CA LYS A 686 -19.74 34.88 -13.12
C LYS A 686 -19.93 33.67 -14.03
N ASN A 687 -18.85 33.22 -14.69
CA ASN A 687 -18.91 32.15 -15.69
C ASN A 687 -18.44 30.79 -15.15
N ASP A 688 -17.75 30.75 -14.01
CA ASP A 688 -17.28 29.50 -13.38
C ASP A 688 -17.32 29.63 -11.85
N PRO A 689 -18.52 29.53 -11.25
CA PRO A 689 -18.66 29.61 -9.80
C PRO A 689 -17.90 28.47 -9.12
N GLY A 690 -17.25 28.80 -8.01
CA GLY A 690 -16.57 27.85 -7.14
C GLY A 690 -17.51 26.82 -6.50
N ILE A 691 -16.91 25.90 -5.74
CA ILE A 691 -17.64 24.85 -5.03
C ILE A 691 -17.86 25.28 -3.58
N LEU A 692 -19.07 25.12 -3.06
CA LEU A 692 -19.44 25.33 -1.66
C LEU A 692 -20.13 24.07 -1.12
N TRP A 693 -19.38 23.20 -0.44
CA TRP A 693 -19.99 22.04 0.22
C TRP A 693 -19.92 22.20 1.74
N ILE A 694 -21.03 21.93 2.40
CA ILE A 694 -21.21 22.18 3.83
C ILE A 694 -21.60 20.86 4.51
N PHE A 695 -20.74 20.39 5.39
CA PHE A 695 -20.94 19.18 6.19
C PHE A 695 -21.42 19.56 7.59
N LEU A 696 -22.50 18.94 8.05
CA LEU A 696 -23.09 19.25 9.35
C LEU A 696 -23.83 18.07 10.00
N ASP A 697 -24.05 18.21 11.30
CA ASP A 697 -24.73 17.23 12.15
C ASP A 697 -25.45 17.92 13.32
N TYR A 698 -26.76 18.12 13.21
CA TYR A 698 -27.53 18.83 14.24
C TYR A 698 -27.55 18.12 15.60
N PHE A 699 -27.36 16.80 15.67
CA PHE A 699 -27.23 16.10 16.95
C PHE A 699 -25.96 16.52 17.71
N GLN A 700 -24.96 17.05 17.01
CA GLN A 700 -23.69 17.50 17.57
C GLN A 700 -23.60 19.02 17.79
N THR A 701 -24.73 19.71 17.80
CA THR A 701 -24.80 21.15 18.11
C THR A 701 -24.31 21.41 19.54
N SER A 702 -23.27 22.23 19.71
CA SER A 702 -22.58 22.42 21.01
C SER A 702 -22.89 23.73 21.74
N HIS A 703 -23.81 24.55 21.21
CA HIS A 703 -24.24 25.85 21.75
C HIS A 703 -25.70 26.16 21.43
N LEU A 704 -26.26 27.18 22.09
CA LEU A 704 -27.61 27.70 21.86
C LEU A 704 -27.65 28.93 20.93
N ASP A 705 -26.49 29.50 20.60
CA ASP A 705 -26.38 30.65 19.71
C ASP A 705 -26.83 30.32 18.27
N HIS A 706 -27.11 31.37 17.49
CA HIS A 706 -27.40 31.23 16.06
C HIS A 706 -26.17 30.72 15.30
N SER A 707 -26.36 29.66 14.51
CA SER A 707 -25.27 29.03 13.77
C SER A 707 -24.85 29.80 12.52
N GLY A 708 -25.72 30.66 11.99
CA GLY A 708 -25.54 31.34 10.70
C GLY A 708 -25.88 30.46 9.49
N LEU A 709 -26.35 29.22 9.71
CA LEU A 709 -26.91 28.38 8.66
C LEU A 709 -28.25 28.97 8.17
N PRO A 710 -28.57 28.86 6.86
CA PRO A 710 -29.89 29.22 6.36
C PRO A 710 -30.97 28.29 6.94
N PRO A 711 -32.26 28.68 6.90
CA PRO A 711 -33.36 27.82 7.31
C PRO A 711 -33.29 26.43 6.64
N LEU A 712 -33.78 25.38 7.31
CA LEU A 712 -33.71 24.01 6.77
C LEU A 712 -34.38 23.87 5.39
N SER A 713 -35.45 24.64 5.13
CA SER A 713 -36.14 24.70 3.83
C SER A 713 -35.30 25.29 2.69
N GLU A 714 -34.24 26.03 3.02
CA GLU A 714 -33.33 26.67 2.07
C GLU A 714 -31.99 25.92 1.94
N GLN A 715 -31.81 24.83 2.70
CA GLN A 715 -30.63 23.96 2.62
C GLN A 715 -30.80 22.94 1.50
N TYR A 716 -30.94 23.41 0.24
CA TYR A 716 -31.05 22.55 -0.94
C TYR A 716 -30.05 22.97 -2.03
N PRO A 717 -29.45 22.00 -2.76
CA PRO A 717 -29.64 20.55 -2.65
C PRO A 717 -29.02 19.94 -1.38
N ARG A 718 -29.60 18.83 -0.89
CA ARG A 718 -29.22 18.15 0.36
C ARG A 718 -29.03 16.65 0.14
N GLU A 719 -27.97 16.11 0.73
CA GLU A 719 -27.72 14.68 0.87
C GLU A 719 -27.64 14.30 2.34
N GLU A 720 -28.06 13.08 2.66
CA GLU A 720 -28.06 12.55 4.02
C GLU A 720 -27.18 11.30 4.09
N LEU A 721 -26.25 11.26 5.05
CA LEU A 721 -25.39 10.13 5.36
C LEU A 721 -25.98 9.37 6.56
N THR A 722 -26.70 8.29 6.27
CA THR A 722 -27.48 7.51 7.25
C THR A 722 -26.72 6.28 7.76
N ARG A 723 -25.69 5.82 7.05
CA ARG A 723 -24.89 4.66 7.47
C ARG A 723 -23.82 5.04 8.49
N ILE A 724 -23.90 4.47 9.70
CA ILE A 724 -22.99 4.78 10.83
C ILE A 724 -22.06 3.60 11.07
N VAL A 725 -20.76 3.88 11.00
CA VAL A 725 -19.75 2.83 10.82
C VAL A 725 -18.67 2.88 11.88
N ARG A 726 -18.73 3.79 12.86
CA ARG A 726 -17.53 4.22 13.60
C ARG A 726 -17.40 3.65 15.01
N ASN A 727 -18.45 3.69 15.82
CA ASN A 727 -18.35 3.34 17.25
C ASN A 727 -18.57 1.85 17.51
N ALA A 728 -18.07 1.34 18.64
CA ALA A 728 -18.35 -0.02 19.10
C ALA A 728 -19.79 -0.19 19.60
N ASP A 729 -20.32 -1.42 19.56
CA ASP A 729 -21.75 -1.69 19.80
C ASP A 729 -22.30 -1.06 21.11
N PRO A 730 -21.61 -1.12 22.26
CA PRO A 730 -22.11 -0.49 23.49
C PRO A 730 -22.19 1.04 23.40
N ILE A 731 -21.29 1.67 22.65
CA ILE A 731 -21.24 3.13 22.45
C ILE A 731 -22.29 3.55 21.43
N ALA A 732 -22.48 2.78 20.35
CA ALA A 732 -23.53 3.01 19.37
C ALA A 732 -24.93 2.97 20.01
N LYS A 733 -25.22 1.96 20.85
CA LYS A 733 -26.49 1.89 21.61
C LYS A 733 -26.70 3.09 22.52
N TYR A 734 -25.63 3.60 23.13
CA TYR A 734 -25.69 4.81 23.95
C TYR A 734 -25.99 6.04 23.11
N LEU A 735 -25.31 6.21 21.97
CA LEU A 735 -25.56 7.31 21.02
C LEU A 735 -27.00 7.30 20.52
N GLN A 736 -27.54 6.14 20.10
CA GLN A 736 -28.94 5.99 19.70
C GLN A 736 -29.91 6.50 20.78
N LYS A 737 -29.67 6.10 22.04
CA LYS A 737 -30.51 6.51 23.17
C LYS A 737 -30.45 8.03 23.38
N GLU A 738 -29.26 8.62 23.43
CA GLU A 738 -29.09 10.05 23.65
C GLU A 738 -29.67 10.87 22.48
N MET A 739 -29.49 10.41 21.23
CA MET A 739 -30.08 11.07 20.06
C MET A 739 -31.62 10.97 20.04
N GLN A 740 -32.20 9.86 20.50
CA GLN A 740 -33.65 9.77 20.64
C GLN A 740 -34.20 10.78 21.67
N ILE A 741 -33.45 11.04 22.75
CA ILE A 741 -33.83 12.06 23.74
C ILE A 741 -33.80 13.46 23.09
N ILE A 742 -32.76 13.77 22.31
CA ILE A 742 -32.64 15.03 21.58
C ILE A 742 -33.80 15.19 20.57
N ARG A 743 -34.13 14.14 19.81
CA ARG A 743 -35.23 14.19 18.84
C ARG A 743 -36.58 14.43 19.51
N ASN A 744 -36.82 13.84 20.67
CA ASN A 744 -38.07 14.04 21.42
C ASN A 744 -38.16 15.44 22.03
N ASN A 745 -37.03 16.08 22.37
CA ASN A 745 -36.96 17.39 22.98
C ASN A 745 -35.84 18.23 22.36
N PRO A 746 -35.98 18.68 21.10
CA PRO A 746 -34.93 19.44 20.43
C PRO A 746 -34.77 20.82 21.07
N SER A 747 -33.53 21.31 21.14
CA SER A 747 -33.27 22.70 21.49
C SER A 747 -33.87 23.65 20.44
N PHE A 748 -34.25 24.86 20.83
CA PHE A 748 -34.95 25.82 19.95
C PHE A 748 -34.17 26.20 18.69
N ASN A 749 -32.84 26.08 18.70
CA ASN A 749 -31.96 26.37 17.57
C ASN A 749 -31.72 25.17 16.64
N ILE A 750 -32.33 24.00 16.95
CA ILE A 750 -32.23 22.79 16.13
C ILE A 750 -33.56 22.59 15.38
N PRO A 751 -33.56 22.63 14.03
CA PRO A 751 -34.77 22.36 13.25
C PRO A 751 -35.25 20.92 13.45
N PRO A 752 -36.50 20.65 13.90
CA PRO A 752 -36.97 19.28 14.16
C PRO A 752 -36.86 18.35 12.95
N GLY A 753 -37.18 18.85 11.74
CA GLY A 753 -37.08 18.07 10.51
C GLY A 753 -35.66 17.60 10.17
N SER A 754 -34.62 18.24 10.71
CA SER A 754 -33.23 17.82 10.51
C SER A 754 -32.84 16.59 11.33
N LEU A 755 -33.68 16.19 12.31
CA LEU A 755 -33.45 15.05 13.18
C LEU A 755 -34.13 13.76 12.68
N GLU A 756 -34.95 13.85 11.63
CA GLU A 756 -35.65 12.71 11.05
C GLU A 756 -34.68 11.73 10.35
N VAL A 757 -33.49 12.18 9.96
CA VAL A 757 -32.39 11.34 9.47
C VAL A 757 -32.05 10.17 10.42
N LEU A 758 -32.36 10.29 11.71
CA LEU A 758 -32.19 9.21 12.69
C LEU A 758 -33.10 8.00 12.42
N LEU A 759 -34.28 8.20 11.84
CA LEU A 759 -35.22 7.11 11.51
C LEU A 759 -34.67 6.20 10.41
N GLU A 760 -33.90 6.77 9.49
CA GLU A 760 -33.31 6.06 8.34
C GLU A 760 -31.91 5.52 8.66
N ALA A 761 -31.45 5.69 9.90
CA ALA A 761 -30.07 5.39 10.29
C ALA A 761 -29.80 3.89 10.37
N GLU A 762 -28.82 3.42 9.60
CA GLU A 762 -28.29 2.05 9.67
C GLU A 762 -27.01 2.01 10.49
N TRP A 763 -26.98 1.16 11.52
CA TRP A 763 -25.85 1.05 12.44
C TRP A 763 -25.10 -0.26 12.23
N SER A 764 -23.81 -0.17 11.91
CA SER A 764 -22.93 -1.35 11.85
C SER A 764 -22.87 -2.05 13.21
N GLN A 765 -23.07 -3.37 13.25
CA GLN A 765 -22.98 -4.20 14.45
C GLN A 765 -21.76 -5.14 14.41
N GLY A 766 -21.36 -5.66 15.57
CA GLY A 766 -20.32 -6.69 15.68
C GLY A 766 -18.94 -6.17 16.11
N VAL A 767 -18.88 -4.92 16.57
CA VAL A 767 -17.64 -4.25 17.00
C VAL A 767 -17.56 -4.31 18.53
N GLN A 768 -16.56 -5.03 19.05
CA GLN A 768 -16.45 -5.22 20.49
C GLN A 768 -15.90 -3.95 21.16
N GLY A 769 -16.48 -3.58 22.29
CA GLY A 769 -16.08 -2.38 22.99
C GLY A 769 -16.49 -2.37 24.45
N ASN A 770 -16.31 -1.21 25.09
CA ASN A 770 -16.68 -1.02 26.48
C ASN A 770 -17.28 0.36 26.68
N LEU A 771 -18.42 0.41 27.35
CA LEU A 771 -18.99 1.64 27.87
C LEU A 771 -19.15 1.48 29.39
N LYS A 772 -18.51 2.37 30.17
CA LYS A 772 -18.76 2.43 31.62
C LYS A 772 -19.09 3.84 32.05
N ILE A 773 -20.27 4.00 32.64
CA ILE A 773 -20.68 5.24 33.29
C ILE A 773 -20.49 5.06 34.80
N LYS A 774 -19.76 5.98 35.42
CA LYS A 774 -19.42 5.97 36.85
C LYS A 774 -19.92 7.27 37.49
N LYS A 775 -20.70 7.15 38.56
CA LYS A 775 -21.26 8.28 39.31
C LYS A 775 -20.57 8.41 40.67
N HIS A 776 -20.54 9.63 41.22
CA HIS A 776 -20.06 9.94 42.58
C HIS A 776 -18.57 9.66 42.83
N PHE A 777 -17.71 9.88 41.83
CA PHE A 777 -16.26 9.77 42.02
C PHE A 777 -15.65 11.12 42.40
N THR A 778 -14.68 11.12 43.32
CA THR A 778 -13.84 12.29 43.62
C THR A 778 -12.77 12.46 42.53
N VAL A 779 -12.19 13.67 42.44
CA VAL A 779 -11.11 13.98 41.49
C VAL A 779 -9.96 12.98 41.58
N GLU A 780 -9.50 12.66 42.80
CA GLU A 780 -8.39 11.71 43.02
C GLU A 780 -8.74 10.28 42.56
N GLN A 781 -9.99 9.86 42.79
CA GLN A 781 -10.48 8.55 42.35
C GLN A 781 -10.53 8.47 40.81
N ILE A 782 -10.99 9.52 40.14
CA ILE A 782 -11.03 9.59 38.67
C ILE A 782 -9.63 9.51 38.10
N VAL A 783 -8.73 10.37 38.57
CA VAL A 783 -7.33 10.44 38.10
C VAL A 783 -6.62 9.10 38.28
N THR A 784 -6.78 8.48 39.45
CA THR A 784 -6.21 7.16 39.74
C THR A 784 -6.79 6.07 38.84
N TYR A 785 -8.10 6.12 38.59
CA TYR A 785 -8.77 5.16 37.71
C TYR A 785 -8.28 5.28 36.27
N VAL A 786 -8.23 6.51 35.72
CA VAL A 786 -7.75 6.80 34.37
C VAL A 786 -6.31 6.30 34.21
N ALA A 787 -5.40 6.64 35.13
CA ALA A 787 -4.01 6.20 35.07
C ALA A 787 -3.87 4.67 35.13
N ASN A 788 -4.60 3.98 36.02
CA ASN A 788 -4.58 2.53 36.10
C ASN A 788 -5.16 1.86 34.84
N LYS A 789 -6.18 2.45 34.21
CA LYS A 789 -6.75 1.95 32.96
C LYS A 789 -5.81 2.14 31.79
N CYS A 790 -5.18 3.31 31.66
CA CYS A 790 -4.16 3.57 30.64
C CYS A 790 -3.04 2.54 30.73
N LYS A 791 -2.50 2.29 31.92
CA LYS A 791 -1.49 1.25 32.14
C LYS A 791 -1.91 -0.12 31.57
N ARG A 792 -3.14 -0.57 31.88
CA ARG A 792 -3.66 -1.86 31.37
C ARG A 792 -3.89 -1.87 29.86
N PHE A 793 -4.21 -0.73 29.26
CA PHE A 793 -4.34 -0.62 27.80
C PHE A 793 -2.97 -0.68 27.14
N PHE A 794 -1.96 -0.02 27.71
CA PHE A 794 -0.59 -0.07 27.19
C PHE A 794 0.02 -1.47 27.31
N GLU A 795 -0.25 -2.19 28.41
CA GLU A 795 0.09 -3.62 28.55
C GLU A 795 -0.60 -4.52 27.51
N ARG A 796 -1.67 -4.05 26.87
CA ARG A 796 -2.42 -4.75 25.81
C ARG A 796 -2.05 -4.27 24.40
N GLY A 797 -1.02 -3.43 24.25
CA GLY A 797 -0.52 -2.96 22.96
C GLY A 797 -1.12 -1.65 22.45
N TYR A 798 -1.99 -0.98 23.21
CA TYR A 798 -2.42 0.39 22.86
C TYR A 798 -1.29 1.39 23.10
N SER A 799 -1.29 2.47 22.33
CA SER A 799 -0.32 3.55 22.42
C SER A 799 -0.90 4.79 23.12
N PRO A 800 -0.08 5.70 23.69
CA PRO A 800 -0.56 6.96 24.26
C PRO A 800 -1.44 7.77 23.29
N LYS A 801 -1.07 7.82 22.00
CA LYS A 801 -1.86 8.48 20.94
C LYS A 801 -3.28 7.91 20.76
N ASP A 802 -3.59 6.73 21.30
CA ASP A 802 -4.92 6.12 21.23
C ASP A 802 -5.90 6.65 22.30
N VAL A 803 -5.42 7.48 23.24
CA VAL A 803 -6.19 7.91 24.42
C VAL A 803 -6.49 9.41 24.36
N ALA A 804 -7.76 9.75 24.59
CA ALA A 804 -8.18 11.11 24.93
C ALA A 804 -8.89 11.16 26.29
N VAL A 805 -8.62 12.22 27.04
CA VAL A 805 -9.33 12.60 28.25
C VAL A 805 -10.04 13.91 27.94
N LEU A 806 -11.37 13.90 28.02
CA LEU A 806 -12.22 15.02 27.62
C LEU A 806 -12.98 15.56 28.83
N VAL A 807 -12.82 16.85 29.09
CA VAL A 807 -13.50 17.61 30.17
C VAL A 807 -14.49 18.61 29.57
N SER A 808 -15.26 19.33 30.38
CA SER A 808 -16.25 20.27 29.85
C SER A 808 -15.64 21.58 29.38
N THR A 809 -14.67 22.10 30.13
CA THR A 809 -14.15 23.46 29.90
C THR A 809 -12.62 23.50 29.91
N ALA A 810 -12.05 24.55 29.31
CA ALA A 810 -10.61 24.80 29.35
C ALA A 810 -10.09 25.01 30.79
N ARG A 811 -10.90 25.59 31.69
CA ARG A 811 -10.55 25.72 33.11
C ARG A 811 -10.41 24.36 33.80
N GLU A 812 -11.27 23.40 33.44
CA GLU A 812 -11.14 22.04 33.95
C GLU A 812 -9.91 21.31 33.38
N VAL A 813 -9.50 21.61 32.14
CA VAL A 813 -8.26 21.06 31.58
C VAL A 813 -7.09 21.40 32.50
N GLU A 814 -6.96 22.67 32.89
CA GLU A 814 -5.90 23.11 33.82
C GLU A 814 -5.99 22.40 35.18
N ARG A 815 -7.20 22.25 35.73
CA ARG A 815 -7.44 21.54 37.00
C ARG A 815 -6.98 20.09 36.97
N TYR A 816 -7.31 19.34 35.91
CA TYR A 816 -7.00 17.91 35.83
C TYR A 816 -5.59 17.63 35.29
N LYS A 817 -4.96 18.57 34.57
CA LYS A 817 -3.65 18.39 33.93
C LYS A 817 -2.56 17.97 34.92
N TYR A 818 -2.42 18.71 36.03
CA TYR A 818 -1.37 18.43 37.01
C TYR A 818 -1.55 17.06 37.70
N GLU A 819 -2.76 16.77 38.18
CA GLU A 819 -3.03 15.52 38.89
C GLU A 819 -2.95 14.29 37.97
N LEU A 820 -3.44 14.39 36.72
CA LEU A 820 -3.29 13.32 35.73
C LEU A 820 -1.82 13.05 35.39
N LEU A 821 -1.01 14.10 35.16
CA LEU A 821 0.43 13.94 34.92
C LEU A 821 1.12 13.25 36.09
N LYS A 822 0.82 13.66 37.32
CA LYS A 822 1.38 13.07 38.54
C LYS A 822 1.02 11.59 38.66
N ALA A 823 -0.23 11.21 38.38
CA ALA A 823 -0.68 9.83 38.44
C ALA A 823 -0.10 8.95 37.32
N LEU A 824 0.00 9.47 36.09
CA LEU A 824 0.57 8.77 34.94
C LEU A 824 2.09 8.53 35.11
N ARG A 825 2.83 9.54 35.58
CA ARG A 825 4.26 9.42 35.88
C ARG A 825 4.56 8.32 36.91
N LYS A 826 3.75 8.23 37.97
CA LYS A 826 3.85 7.15 38.98
C LYS A 826 3.65 5.74 38.40
N LYS A 827 3.02 5.61 37.23
CA LYS A 827 2.77 4.35 36.55
C LYS A 827 3.72 4.09 35.38
N ARG A 828 4.79 4.89 35.23
CA ARG A 828 5.72 4.86 34.08
C ARG A 828 5.01 5.10 32.73
N ALA A 829 3.91 5.86 32.73
CA ALA A 829 3.19 6.26 31.52
C ALA A 829 3.60 7.66 31.04
N VAL A 830 3.52 7.87 29.72
CA VAL A 830 4.06 8.99 28.89
C VAL A 830 3.45 10.37 29.19
N GLN A 831 4.00 11.43 28.58
CA GLN A 831 3.62 12.85 28.63
C GLN A 831 2.18 13.13 28.13
N LEU A 832 1.57 14.24 28.59
CA LEU A 832 0.27 14.76 28.11
C LEU A 832 0.46 15.90 27.11
N SER A 833 -0.34 15.93 26.07
CA SER A 833 -0.45 17.07 25.12
C SER A 833 -1.91 17.55 24.99
N ASP A 834 -2.10 18.74 24.43
CA ASP A 834 -3.43 19.27 24.12
C ASP A 834 -3.88 18.85 22.70
N ALA A 835 -5.08 19.25 22.29
CA ALA A 835 -5.59 18.86 20.99
C ALA A 835 -4.89 19.52 19.78
N CYS A 836 -3.97 20.47 19.96
CA CYS A 836 -3.22 21.05 18.85
C CYS A 836 -2.13 20.11 18.32
N ASP A 837 -1.62 19.19 19.17
CA ASP A 837 -0.54 18.24 18.87
C ASP A 837 -1.07 16.82 18.55
N ILE A 838 -2.09 16.72 17.70
CA ILE A 838 -2.85 15.47 17.40
C ILE A 838 -1.96 14.31 16.94
N LEU A 839 -0.84 14.62 16.28
CA LEU A 839 0.09 13.65 15.70
C LEU A 839 1.18 13.20 16.67
N SER A 840 1.27 13.81 17.86
CA SER A 840 2.27 13.44 18.87
C SER A 840 1.91 12.14 19.58
N ASP A 841 2.90 11.37 20.01
CA ASP A 841 2.70 10.11 20.74
C ASP A 841 2.40 10.35 22.23
N HIS A 842 1.30 11.05 22.49
CA HIS A 842 0.92 11.54 23.81
C HIS A 842 -0.58 11.29 24.08
N ILE A 843 -0.93 11.15 25.35
CA ILE A 843 -2.33 11.12 25.77
C ILE A 843 -2.87 12.55 25.65
N MET A 844 -3.99 12.70 24.96
CA MET A 844 -4.59 14.02 24.78
C MET A 844 -5.49 14.39 25.96
N LEU A 845 -5.38 15.62 26.46
CA LEU A 845 -6.32 16.22 27.42
C LEU A 845 -6.88 17.53 26.86
N ASP A 846 -8.19 17.59 26.59
CA ASP A 846 -8.85 18.80 26.12
C ASP A 846 -10.33 18.85 26.50
N SER A 847 -11.04 19.90 26.09
CA SER A 847 -12.50 20.00 26.23
C SER A 847 -13.24 19.25 25.12
N VAL A 848 -14.46 18.77 25.43
CA VAL A 848 -15.34 18.12 24.44
C VAL A 848 -15.56 19.00 23.20
N ARG A 849 -15.71 20.32 23.38
CA ARG A 849 -15.94 21.28 22.28
C ARG A 849 -14.72 21.40 21.36
N ARG A 850 -13.52 21.60 21.93
CA ARG A 850 -12.27 21.74 21.13
C ARG A 850 -11.89 20.45 20.40
N PHE A 851 -12.29 19.30 20.93
CA PHE A 851 -12.04 18.00 20.31
C PHE A 851 -13.10 17.59 19.27
N SER A 852 -14.03 18.47 18.89
CA SER A 852 -15.00 18.17 17.84
C SER A 852 -14.33 17.94 16.48
N GLY A 853 -14.93 17.08 15.66
CA GLY A 853 -14.35 16.54 14.43
C GLY A 853 -13.22 15.51 14.62
N LEU A 854 -12.66 15.34 15.83
CA LEU A 854 -11.56 14.42 16.12
C LEU A 854 -12.01 13.16 16.86
N GLU A 855 -11.12 12.17 16.96
CA GLU A 855 -11.45 10.85 17.50
C GLU A 855 -10.25 10.09 18.07
N ARG A 856 -10.52 9.16 18.99
CA ARG A 856 -9.55 8.24 19.62
C ARG A 856 -10.17 6.86 19.89
N ASN A 857 -9.32 5.84 20.02
CA ASN A 857 -9.77 4.47 20.35
C ASN A 857 -10.36 4.42 21.77
N ILE A 858 -9.73 5.14 22.70
CA ILE A 858 -10.09 5.18 24.11
C ILE A 858 -10.40 6.64 24.51
N VAL A 859 -11.58 6.88 25.08
CA VAL A 859 -12.00 8.19 25.58
C VAL A 859 -12.47 8.11 27.02
N PHE A 860 -11.95 9.00 27.85
CA PHE A 860 -12.40 9.25 29.21
C PHE A 860 -13.10 10.61 29.28
N GLY A 861 -14.42 10.64 29.38
CA GLY A 861 -15.19 11.85 29.62
C GLY A 861 -15.32 12.14 31.11
N ILE A 862 -14.74 13.25 31.58
CA ILE A 862 -14.77 13.66 32.98
C ILE A 862 -15.73 14.83 33.13
N HIS A 863 -16.81 14.61 33.88
CA HIS A 863 -17.81 15.60 34.25
C HIS A 863 -18.28 16.46 33.06
N PRO A 864 -18.85 15.87 31.98
CA PRO A 864 -19.31 16.59 30.80
C PRO A 864 -20.59 17.39 31.10
N ARG A 865 -20.51 18.43 31.93
CA ARG A 865 -21.60 19.35 32.22
C ARG A 865 -21.49 20.59 31.34
N THR A 866 -22.64 21.12 30.97
CA THR A 866 -22.79 22.40 30.28
C THR A 866 -23.56 23.35 31.20
N ALA A 867 -23.29 24.65 31.10
CA ALA A 867 -24.06 25.66 31.85
C ALA A 867 -25.55 25.63 31.44
N ASP A 868 -25.82 25.29 30.17
CA ASP A 868 -27.16 25.19 29.61
C ASP A 868 -27.64 23.74 29.58
N SER A 869 -28.58 23.40 30.46
CA SER A 869 -29.15 22.04 30.56
C SER A 869 -29.79 21.55 29.25
N LEU A 870 -30.25 22.48 28.40
CA LEU A 870 -30.92 22.19 27.12
C LEU A 870 -30.02 21.47 26.11
N ILE A 871 -28.70 21.67 26.14
CA ILE A 871 -27.74 21.05 25.21
C ILE A 871 -26.92 19.92 25.85
N LEU A 872 -27.26 19.49 27.07
CA LEU A 872 -26.51 18.46 27.78
C LEU A 872 -26.43 17.15 26.98
N HIS A 873 -27.56 16.71 26.41
CA HIS A 873 -27.62 15.50 25.60
C HIS A 873 -26.80 15.63 24.32
N ASN A 874 -26.80 16.80 23.67
CA ASN A 874 -25.94 17.06 22.52
C ASN A 874 -24.45 16.96 22.89
N ILE A 875 -24.03 17.52 24.04
CA ILE A 875 -22.65 17.41 24.52
C ILE A 875 -22.28 15.96 24.84
N LEU A 876 -23.20 15.16 25.37
CA LEU A 876 -22.99 13.72 25.59
C LEU A 876 -22.83 12.96 24.26
N VAL A 877 -23.61 13.30 23.23
CA VAL A 877 -23.43 12.78 21.87
C VAL A 877 -22.08 13.21 21.30
N CYS A 878 -21.72 14.49 21.43
CA CYS A 878 -20.41 15.01 21.04
C CYS A 878 -19.28 14.24 21.72
N LEU A 879 -19.35 13.99 23.03
CA LEU A 879 -18.36 13.23 23.79
C LEU A 879 -18.29 11.77 23.34
N ALA A 880 -19.43 11.09 23.29
CA ALA A 880 -19.48 9.65 23.04
C ALA A 880 -19.02 9.29 21.61
N SER A 881 -19.35 10.13 20.64
CA SER A 881 -18.94 9.95 19.25
C SER A 881 -17.43 9.99 19.02
N ARG A 882 -16.65 10.58 19.94
CA ARG A 882 -15.17 10.65 19.86
C ARG A 882 -14.49 9.33 20.16
N ALA A 883 -15.21 8.38 20.76
CA ALA A 883 -14.69 7.11 21.21
C ALA A 883 -14.97 5.99 20.20
N LYS A 884 -13.92 5.41 19.60
CA LYS A 884 -14.11 4.30 18.66
C LYS A 884 -14.46 3.00 19.38
N GLN A 885 -13.75 2.65 20.46
CA GLN A 885 -13.86 1.33 21.10
C GLN A 885 -14.22 1.36 22.59
N HIS A 886 -13.61 2.28 23.34
CA HIS A 886 -13.72 2.30 24.79
C HIS A 886 -14.11 3.70 25.28
N LEU A 887 -15.27 3.78 25.93
CA LEU A 887 -15.79 5.02 26.51
C LEU A 887 -16.02 4.85 28.01
N TYR A 888 -15.45 5.78 28.77
CA TYR A 888 -15.67 5.88 30.21
C TYR A 888 -16.20 7.27 30.52
N ILE A 889 -17.36 7.37 31.16
CA ILE A 889 -17.97 8.65 31.54
C ILE A 889 -18.01 8.74 33.06
N PHE A 890 -17.41 9.78 33.63
CA PHE A 890 -17.42 10.06 35.05
C PHE A 890 -18.31 11.25 35.36
N LEU A 891 -19.32 11.04 36.20
CA LEU A 891 -20.20 12.07 36.72
C LEU A 891 -19.84 12.28 38.20
N CYS A 892 -19.11 13.35 38.52
CA CYS A 892 -18.87 13.74 39.92
C CYS A 892 -20.20 14.05 40.61
N GLY A 893 -20.34 13.62 41.86
CA GLY A 893 -21.41 14.09 42.74
C GLY A 893 -21.13 15.55 43.11
N ASP A 894 -22.18 16.34 43.25
CA ASP A 894 -22.07 17.73 43.71
C ASP A 894 -21.32 17.74 45.05
N CYS A 895 -20.26 18.54 45.13
CA CYS A 895 -19.68 18.93 46.42
C CYS A 895 -20.44 20.14 46.92
#